data_AF-A0A395I1Y8-F1
#
_entry.id   AF-A0A395I1Y8-F1
#
_cell.length_a   1.000
_cell.length_b   1.000
_cell.length_c   1.000
_cell.angle_alpha   90.00
_cell.angle_beta   90.00
_cell.angle_gamma   90.00
#
_symmetry.space_group_name_H-M   'P 1'
#
loop_
_entity.id
_entity.type
_entity.pdbx_description
1 polymer ?
#
loop_
_entity_poly.entity_id
_entity_poly.type
_entity_poly.pdbx_seq_one_letter_code
_entity_poly.pdbx_strand_id
1 'polypeptide(L)'
;MESETQSDASFDDISRYQAILFESIGAEQAGNVPLPEIISTTDVRQEANARSEDIFQCYDTLHKILQRHEATIQRRWLKKNRRQRVEVLNNAWPSMAGVHRPDFAALRRESEAQVAQGTKLLDSFMWPYINQEDLSTNNALPLLLNARGLHSPSHFAAADLQAMQLGIKSNAIVPIFLDKHIIILNGFVENDRKYGELICWSGNPTASMWMEKKKQFLAGDGLLILKAQARLLSFLVKCCRQILHDHPEASLTSDSVPILPDPQFNPNIETTGFESLRTMAAEAPYRVPAQLDLDGIASLLAARTSAAEDHLWALREDPGYFTTTILDYKEHRLEIIKDLNGRDHPVLGRHRHNIFWARILGTVVIESYLCVELFAELSHQARALVSLQKRYAGDICPSRDLPEKLLEALLRFHHYLTQAVKGPLGVLRVSAVASPPLRRHFVRKPPADRDSPKVLVVAKLGKKGAVETELMWLLHMLWEKGDASFFDEMPLFVDELERMIESERGAQELITSYLSKVIGDISIISQCLNQLALYQPWARTWESDLEERQEKLKQEYEERTEPWVQMHLALKDLFPQTIDANEAIRLGDPTGNKIVYPIGKRRNKKNVEDLRQSERRLDAFWVEIDKAMAAKVSRFRGTAVQALLDSEWRILQRTGEWEEPENQHQQSQSTLHTHYEPIPSVYSNTHPGGSSEDISQPQKIKVKTRGTPRPLSTQALDVEALQQEDDRSDVQPTFSVDARAYNVFQTLFFDPAVTTTPGEVPWSHFLHAMSAAGFTAMKLYGSVWQFQPTNLNVERSIQFHEPHPRGKLPFTTARRYGRRLNRAYGWEGKMFVPINK
;
A
#
# COMPACT_ATOMS: atom_id res chain seq x y z
N MET A 1 23.15 62.59 5.57
CA MET A 1 24.55 62.68 6.03
C MET A 1 24.47 62.37 7.51
N GLU A 2 24.84 61.20 8.03
CA GLU A 2 25.93 60.24 7.73
C GLU A 2 25.31 58.82 7.62
N SER A 3 25.43 58.08 6.51
CA SER A 3 26.45 57.08 6.18
C SER A 3 26.89 56.14 7.33
N GLU A 4 26.06 55.13 7.63
CA GLU A 4 26.56 53.88 8.22
C GLU A 4 26.97 52.92 7.10
N THR A 5 28.27 52.68 7.06
CA THR A 5 29.01 51.87 6.10
C THR A 5 28.70 50.39 6.27
N GLN A 6 28.39 49.73 5.14
CA GLN A 6 28.54 48.29 4.92
C GLN A 6 29.91 47.82 5.43
N SER A 7 29.94 46.88 6.36
CA SER A 7 31.15 46.13 6.69
C SER A 7 31.23 44.90 5.78
N ASP A 8 32.23 44.88 4.90
CA ASP A 8 32.71 43.68 4.22
C ASP A 8 33.04 42.60 5.26
N ALA A 9 32.52 41.40 5.04
CA ALA A 9 32.72 40.26 5.94
C ALA A 9 34.20 39.84 5.98
N SER A 10 34.75 39.85 7.19
CA SER A 10 36.08 39.34 7.52
C SER A 10 36.12 37.81 7.49
N PHE A 11 37.28 37.22 7.21
CA PHE A 11 37.52 35.76 7.20
C PHE A 11 37.14 35.07 8.53
N ASP A 12 37.11 35.80 9.65
CA ASP A 12 36.67 35.29 10.97
C ASP A 12 35.15 35.10 11.09
N ASP A 13 34.36 35.84 10.30
CA ASP A 13 32.90 35.71 10.31
C ASP A 13 32.46 34.41 9.63
N ILE A 14 33.14 34.00 8.55
CA ILE A 14 32.83 32.78 7.78
C ILE A 14 32.93 31.52 8.65
N SER A 15 33.90 31.43 9.57
CA SER A 15 34.04 30.29 10.49
C SER A 15 32.92 30.23 11.54
N ARG A 16 32.44 31.41 11.98
CA ARG A 16 31.30 31.53 12.91
C ARG A 16 29.98 31.26 12.21
N TYR A 17 29.84 31.67 10.95
CA TYR A 17 28.70 31.35 10.09
C TYR A 17 28.66 29.86 9.70
N GLN A 18 29.80 29.22 9.45
CA GLN A 18 29.88 27.77 9.27
C GLN A 18 29.42 27.05 10.53
N ALA A 19 29.88 27.47 11.71
CA ALA A 19 29.42 26.89 12.98
C ALA A 19 27.90 27.02 13.16
N ILE A 20 27.32 28.21 12.92
CA ILE A 20 25.87 28.43 12.99
C ILE A 20 25.11 27.62 11.92
N LEU A 21 25.66 27.49 10.71
CA LEU A 21 25.09 26.69 9.64
C LEU A 21 25.07 25.21 10.02
N PHE A 22 26.18 24.66 10.51
CA PHE A 22 26.28 23.27 10.99
C PHE A 22 25.36 23.00 12.20
N GLU A 23 25.22 23.97 13.10
CA GLU A 23 24.36 23.89 14.29
C GLU A 23 22.86 24.03 13.94
N SER A 24 22.51 24.82 12.92
CA SER A 24 21.11 25.02 12.47
C SER A 24 20.59 23.95 11.53
N ILE A 25 21.46 23.22 10.82
CA ILE A 25 21.08 22.09 9.95
C ILE A 25 21.35 20.72 10.58
N GLY A 26 21.78 20.67 11.86
CA GLY A 26 22.04 19.41 12.58
C GLY A 26 23.19 18.57 12.01
N ALA A 27 24.09 19.17 11.24
CA ALA A 27 25.19 18.46 10.61
C ALA A 27 26.44 18.50 11.51
N GLU A 28 26.67 17.43 12.27
CA GLU A 28 28.01 17.16 12.80
C GLU A 28 29.01 17.04 11.63
N GLN A 29 30.22 17.59 11.81
CA GLN A 29 31.28 17.68 10.81
C GLN A 29 31.41 16.43 9.91
N ALA A 30 30.90 16.51 8.68
CA ALA A 30 31.09 15.47 7.66
C ALA A 30 31.43 16.12 6.31
N GLY A 31 32.55 15.67 5.72
CA GLY A 31 33.06 16.20 4.46
C GLY A 31 32.12 15.96 3.26
N ASN A 32 32.30 16.79 2.22
CA ASN A 32 31.62 16.77 0.91
C ASN A 32 30.16 17.24 0.83
N VAL A 33 29.58 17.89 1.85
CA VAL A 33 28.28 18.57 1.68
C VAL A 33 28.50 19.94 1.01
N PRO A 34 27.84 20.26 -0.12
CA PRO A 34 27.95 21.57 -0.75
C PRO A 34 27.38 22.66 0.16
N LEU A 35 28.12 23.77 0.33
CA LEU A 35 27.69 24.89 1.15
C LEU A 35 26.60 25.70 0.43
N PRO A 36 25.51 26.06 1.12
CA PRO A 36 24.51 26.99 0.59
C PRO A 36 25.13 28.32 0.18
N GLU A 37 24.64 28.88 -0.93
CA GLU A 37 24.93 30.26 -1.30
C GLU A 37 24.28 31.20 -0.27
N ILE A 38 25.07 32.15 0.24
CA ILE A 38 24.60 33.21 1.14
C ILE A 38 24.29 34.43 0.28
N ILE A 39 23.05 34.88 0.32
CA ILE A 39 22.53 35.98 -0.51
C ILE A 39 21.99 37.09 0.38
N SER A 40 22.06 38.34 -0.08
CA SER A 40 21.59 39.47 0.72
C SER A 40 20.06 39.48 0.85
N THR A 41 19.54 39.98 1.97
CA THR A 41 18.09 40.16 2.18
C THR A 41 17.44 40.97 1.07
N THR A 42 18.16 41.96 0.51
CA THR A 42 17.67 42.81 -0.57
C THR A 42 17.49 42.01 -1.86
N ASP A 43 18.47 41.18 -2.21
CA ASP A 43 18.42 40.38 -3.44
C ASP A 43 17.33 39.31 -3.34
N VAL A 44 17.20 38.64 -2.18
CA VAL A 44 16.10 37.68 -1.94
C VAL A 44 14.74 38.36 -2.07
N ARG A 45 14.57 39.56 -1.51
CA ARG A 45 13.31 40.30 -1.62
C ARG A 45 13.02 40.71 -3.06
N GLN A 46 14.03 41.16 -3.80
CA GLN A 46 13.88 41.52 -5.20
C GLN A 46 13.49 40.30 -6.05
N GLU A 47 14.17 39.17 -5.90
CA GLU A 47 13.84 37.96 -6.63
C GLU A 47 12.46 37.42 -6.27
N ALA A 48 12.13 37.34 -4.97
CA ALA A 48 10.83 36.85 -4.53
C ALA A 48 9.67 37.70 -5.09
N ASN A 49 9.81 39.03 -5.04
CA ASN A 49 8.81 39.95 -5.60
C ASN A 49 8.68 39.80 -7.12
N ALA A 50 9.80 39.77 -7.84
CA ALA A 50 9.78 39.61 -9.30
C ALA A 50 9.13 38.29 -9.73
N ARG A 51 9.46 37.19 -9.04
CA ARG A 51 8.84 35.88 -9.31
C ARG A 51 7.36 35.84 -8.97
N SER A 52 6.95 36.46 -7.87
CA SER A 52 5.54 36.57 -7.51
C SER A 52 4.74 37.32 -8.58
N GLU A 53 5.28 38.43 -9.09
CA GLU A 53 4.66 39.19 -10.19
C GLU A 53 4.56 38.35 -11.47
N ASP A 54 5.64 37.67 -11.87
CA ASP A 54 5.65 36.75 -13.01
C ASP A 54 4.59 35.64 -12.88
N ILE A 55 4.46 35.07 -11.67
CA ILE A 55 3.49 34.00 -11.35
C ILE A 55 2.07 34.50 -11.58
N PHE A 56 1.68 35.63 -10.97
CA PHE A 56 0.30 36.11 -11.11
C PHE A 56 -0.01 36.60 -12.51
N GLN A 57 0.96 37.23 -13.20
CA GLN A 57 0.77 37.60 -14.60
C GLN A 57 0.50 36.37 -15.49
N CYS A 58 1.29 35.30 -15.31
CA CYS A 58 1.09 34.06 -16.05
C CYS A 58 -0.18 33.32 -15.63
N TYR A 59 -0.50 33.26 -14.34
CA TYR A 59 -1.72 32.66 -13.80
C TYR A 59 -2.96 33.36 -14.34
N ASP A 60 -3.06 34.69 -14.24
CA ASP A 60 -4.22 35.45 -14.72
C ASP A 60 -4.43 35.27 -16.23
N THR A 61 -3.32 35.20 -16.99
CA THR A 61 -3.36 34.91 -18.43
C THR A 61 -3.88 33.49 -18.68
N LEU A 62 -3.32 32.49 -17.99
CA LEU A 62 -3.73 31.09 -18.13
C LEU A 62 -5.19 30.89 -17.74
N HIS A 63 -5.61 31.43 -16.61
CA HIS A 63 -6.97 31.38 -16.09
C HIS A 63 -7.98 31.92 -17.11
N LYS A 64 -7.72 33.12 -17.65
CA LYS A 64 -8.58 33.73 -18.68
C LYS A 64 -8.66 32.91 -19.96
N ILE A 65 -7.54 32.30 -20.39
CA ILE A 65 -7.51 31.41 -21.55
C ILE A 65 -8.39 30.18 -21.30
N LEU A 66 -8.25 29.52 -20.15
CA LEU A 66 -8.99 28.28 -19.87
C LEU A 66 -10.49 28.52 -19.74
N GLN A 67 -10.89 29.57 -19.02
CA GLN A 67 -12.30 29.99 -18.91
C GLN A 67 -13.00 30.14 -20.27
N ARG A 68 -12.26 30.47 -21.34
CA ARG A 68 -12.81 30.74 -22.68
C ARG A 68 -12.56 29.59 -23.67
N HIS A 69 -11.47 28.85 -23.51
CA HIS A 69 -10.95 27.98 -24.58
C HIS A 69 -10.59 26.56 -24.12
N GLU A 70 -10.78 26.18 -22.85
CA GLU A 70 -10.34 24.86 -22.34
C GLU A 70 -10.88 23.69 -23.17
N ALA A 71 -12.19 23.65 -23.46
CA ALA A 71 -12.78 22.60 -24.28
C ALA A 71 -12.17 22.50 -25.69
N THR A 72 -11.77 23.63 -26.27
CA THR A 72 -11.10 23.67 -27.57
C THR A 72 -9.65 23.17 -27.46
N ILE A 73 -8.94 23.56 -26.40
CA ILE A 73 -7.59 23.09 -26.10
C ILE A 73 -7.58 21.57 -25.95
N GLN A 74 -8.46 21.02 -25.09
CA GLN A 74 -8.58 19.58 -24.86
C GLN A 74 -8.86 18.82 -26.17
N ARG A 75 -9.86 19.28 -26.95
CA ARG A 75 -10.22 18.66 -28.22
C ARG A 75 -9.07 18.66 -29.24
N ARG A 76 -8.30 19.76 -29.30
CA ARG A 76 -7.14 19.87 -30.21
C ARG A 76 -5.97 19.03 -29.74
N TRP A 77 -5.73 18.98 -28.43
CA TRP A 77 -4.68 18.16 -27.83
C TRP A 77 -4.91 16.67 -28.11
N LEU A 78 -6.15 16.19 -27.89
CA LEU A 78 -6.54 14.81 -28.17
C LEU A 78 -6.39 14.44 -29.65
N LYS A 79 -6.60 15.38 -30.57
CA LYS A 79 -6.40 15.17 -32.02
C LYS A 79 -4.93 15.13 -32.44
N LYS A 80 -4.00 15.69 -31.66
CA LYS A 80 -2.57 15.64 -31.98
C LYS A 80 -2.01 14.25 -31.72
N ASN A 81 -1.15 13.77 -32.62
CA ASN A 81 -0.36 12.56 -32.38
C ASN A 81 0.82 12.86 -31.44
N ARG A 82 1.50 11.81 -30.94
CA ARG A 82 2.62 11.95 -29.99
C ARG A 82 3.72 12.90 -30.48
N ARG A 83 4.11 12.83 -31.76
CA ARG A 83 5.16 13.69 -32.33
C ARG A 83 4.75 15.17 -32.28
N GLN A 84 3.53 15.47 -32.68
CA GLN A 84 2.98 16.84 -32.64
C GLN A 84 2.84 17.38 -31.22
N ARG A 85 2.50 16.50 -30.25
CA ARG A 85 2.45 16.86 -28.83
C ARG A 85 3.84 17.22 -28.31
N VAL A 86 4.83 16.37 -28.57
CA VAL A 86 6.23 16.61 -28.20
C VAL A 86 6.79 17.89 -28.83
N GLU A 87 6.41 18.20 -30.07
CA GLU A 87 6.81 19.46 -30.73
C GLU A 87 6.28 20.70 -29.98
N VAL A 88 4.99 20.71 -29.62
CA VAL A 88 4.40 21.79 -28.80
C VAL A 88 5.14 21.92 -27.46
N LEU A 89 5.40 20.79 -26.79
CA LEU A 89 6.08 20.75 -25.50
C LEU A 89 7.51 21.31 -25.58
N ASN A 90 8.32 20.88 -26.56
CA ASN A 90 9.71 21.34 -26.72
C ASN A 90 9.81 22.81 -27.13
N ASN A 91 8.86 23.31 -27.91
CA ASN A 91 8.80 24.73 -28.26
C ASN A 91 8.46 25.60 -27.03
N ALA A 92 7.65 25.07 -26.09
CA ALA A 92 7.28 25.78 -24.86
C ALA A 92 8.33 25.62 -23.75
N TRP A 93 9.01 24.47 -23.69
CA TRP A 93 10.07 24.11 -22.75
C TRP A 93 11.27 23.53 -23.51
N PRO A 94 12.24 24.37 -23.90
CA PRO A 94 13.46 23.90 -24.54
C PRO A 94 14.21 22.90 -23.66
N SER A 95 14.79 21.86 -24.27
CA SER A 95 15.55 20.81 -23.58
C SER A 95 14.75 19.99 -22.55
N MET A 96 13.43 19.83 -22.74
CA MET A 96 12.60 18.98 -21.89
C MET A 96 13.12 17.54 -21.85
N ALA A 97 13.22 16.95 -20.65
CA ALA A 97 13.70 15.59 -20.48
C ALA A 97 12.83 14.58 -21.23
N GLY A 98 13.46 13.57 -21.83
CA GLY A 98 12.77 12.60 -22.69
C GLY A 98 12.01 11.50 -21.96
N VAL A 99 12.31 11.27 -20.67
CA VAL A 99 11.90 10.09 -19.90
C VAL A 99 11.10 10.47 -18.66
N HIS A 100 10.22 9.59 -18.21
CA HIS A 100 9.57 9.63 -16.90
C HIS A 100 10.62 9.66 -15.78
N ARG A 101 10.36 10.43 -14.71
CA ARG A 101 11.26 10.60 -13.55
C ARG A 101 12.72 10.83 -13.95
N PRO A 102 13.00 11.95 -14.65
CA PRO A 102 14.36 12.29 -15.08
C PRO A 102 15.32 12.49 -13.90
N ASP A 103 14.80 12.81 -12.70
CA ASP A 103 15.52 12.82 -11.43
C ASP A 103 16.09 11.44 -11.06
N PHE A 104 15.34 10.34 -11.29
CA PHE A 104 15.85 8.98 -11.09
C PHE A 104 16.92 8.61 -12.13
N ALA A 105 16.75 9.05 -13.37
CA ALA A 105 17.77 8.87 -14.40
C ALA A 105 19.05 9.66 -14.06
N ALA A 106 18.91 10.87 -13.50
CA ALA A 106 20.02 11.71 -13.05
C ALA A 106 20.75 11.08 -11.85
N LEU A 107 20.01 10.59 -10.85
CA LEU A 107 20.55 9.94 -9.65
C LEU A 107 21.35 8.67 -9.98
N ARG A 108 20.98 7.94 -11.03
CA ARG A 108 21.76 6.79 -11.53
C ARG A 108 23.02 7.19 -12.30
N ARG A 109 23.05 8.41 -12.84
CA ARG A 109 24.10 8.87 -13.77
C ARG A 109 25.23 9.61 -13.06
N GLU A 110 24.90 10.42 -12.05
CA GLU A 110 25.87 11.19 -11.27
C GLU A 110 26.13 10.49 -9.93
N SER A 111 27.39 10.37 -9.53
CA SER A 111 27.75 9.92 -8.18
C SER A 111 27.54 11.04 -7.16
N GLU A 112 27.39 10.70 -5.88
CA GLU A 112 27.24 11.68 -4.79
C GLU A 112 28.38 12.73 -4.80
N ALA A 113 29.60 12.31 -5.10
CA ALA A 113 30.75 13.22 -5.23
C ALA A 113 30.62 14.19 -6.43
N GLN A 114 30.02 13.75 -7.54
CA GLN A 114 29.75 14.62 -8.69
C GLN A 114 28.63 15.62 -8.38
N VAL A 115 27.58 15.17 -7.68
CA VAL A 115 26.48 16.03 -7.25
C VAL A 115 26.97 17.11 -6.29
N ALA A 116 27.83 16.75 -5.33
CA ALA A 116 28.46 17.68 -4.39
C ALA A 116 29.32 18.76 -5.06
N GLN A 117 29.82 18.51 -6.27
CA GLN A 117 30.58 19.48 -7.08
C GLN A 117 29.69 20.39 -7.94
N GLY A 118 28.36 20.22 -7.87
CA GLY A 118 27.38 20.91 -8.70
C GLY A 118 26.86 20.00 -9.81
N THR A 119 25.61 19.54 -9.66
CA THR A 119 24.92 18.73 -10.68
C THR A 119 24.78 19.47 -12.01
N LYS A 120 24.96 18.74 -13.12
CA LYS A 120 24.64 19.27 -14.47
C LYS A 120 23.19 19.04 -14.86
N LEU A 121 22.42 18.40 -13.98
CA LEU A 121 21.06 17.92 -14.24
C LEU A 121 20.04 18.57 -13.31
N LEU A 122 20.31 19.80 -12.84
CA LEU A 122 19.45 20.55 -11.92
C LEU A 122 17.98 20.58 -12.36
N ASP A 123 17.71 20.83 -13.65
CA ASP A 123 16.36 20.85 -14.22
C ASP A 123 15.60 19.53 -14.01
N SER A 124 16.32 18.38 -14.02
CA SER A 124 15.71 17.05 -13.83
C SER A 124 15.22 16.87 -12.40
N PHE A 125 15.93 17.44 -11.41
CA PHE A 125 15.55 17.39 -10.00
C PHE A 125 14.52 18.47 -9.62
N MET A 126 14.54 19.62 -10.28
CA MET A 126 13.61 20.73 -9.99
C MET A 126 12.19 20.49 -10.55
N TRP A 127 12.08 19.85 -11.72
CA TRP A 127 10.79 19.58 -12.37
C TRP A 127 10.67 18.13 -12.87
N PRO A 128 10.70 17.13 -11.99
CA PRO A 128 10.70 15.71 -12.41
C PRO A 128 9.41 15.31 -13.17
N TYR A 129 8.31 16.03 -12.97
CA TYR A 129 7.05 15.82 -13.68
C TYR A 129 6.97 16.51 -15.06
N ILE A 130 7.95 17.35 -15.42
CA ILE A 130 8.00 18.02 -16.72
C ILE A 130 8.92 17.23 -17.67
N ASN A 131 8.32 16.23 -18.33
CA ASN A 131 9.02 15.35 -19.26
C ASN A 131 8.14 14.97 -20.47
N GLN A 132 8.78 14.53 -21.55
CA GLN A 132 8.11 14.19 -22.81
C GLN A 132 7.30 12.90 -22.73
N GLU A 133 7.72 11.93 -21.90
CA GLU A 133 7.06 10.63 -21.77
C GLU A 133 5.63 10.81 -21.24
N ASP A 134 5.49 11.54 -20.13
CA ASP A 134 4.23 11.73 -19.43
C ASP A 134 3.36 12.80 -20.08
N LEU A 135 3.93 13.99 -20.34
CA LEU A 135 3.15 15.13 -20.84
C LEU A 135 2.62 14.90 -22.26
N SER A 136 3.20 13.98 -23.03
CA SER A 136 2.69 13.63 -24.37
C SER A 136 1.51 12.65 -24.36
N THR A 137 1.12 12.14 -23.18
CA THR A 137 -0.10 11.33 -23.00
C THR A 137 -1.37 12.16 -23.25
N ASN A 138 -2.52 11.49 -23.26
CA ASN A 138 -3.81 12.16 -23.52
C ASN A 138 -4.21 13.11 -22.38
N ASN A 139 -3.91 12.75 -21.13
CA ASN A 139 -4.48 13.39 -19.95
C ASN A 139 -3.51 14.33 -19.23
N ALA A 140 -2.21 14.04 -19.18
CA ALA A 140 -1.27 14.74 -18.29
C ALA A 140 -1.23 16.27 -18.52
N LEU A 141 -1.02 16.73 -19.75
CA LEU A 141 -1.01 18.18 -20.04
C LEU A 141 -2.39 18.83 -19.82
N PRO A 142 -3.52 18.28 -20.30
CA PRO A 142 -4.84 18.81 -19.97
C PRO A 142 -5.14 18.90 -18.47
N LEU A 143 -4.81 17.87 -17.69
CA LEU A 143 -4.97 17.88 -16.23
C LEU A 143 -4.12 18.98 -15.60
N LEU A 144 -2.85 19.10 -16.02
CA LEU A 144 -1.93 20.10 -15.49
C LEU A 144 -2.39 21.53 -15.81
N LEU A 145 -2.90 21.77 -17.02
CA LEU A 145 -3.49 23.05 -17.42
C LEU A 145 -4.68 23.39 -16.52
N ASN A 146 -5.63 22.46 -16.39
CA ASN A 146 -6.81 22.63 -15.56
C ASN A 146 -6.44 22.95 -14.11
N ALA A 147 -5.60 22.12 -13.50
CA ALA A 147 -5.17 22.29 -12.11
C ALA A 147 -4.48 23.64 -11.87
N ARG A 148 -3.49 24.00 -12.70
CA ARG A 148 -2.68 25.22 -12.49
C ARG A 148 -3.35 26.50 -12.97
N GLY A 149 -4.36 26.41 -13.83
CA GLY A 149 -5.07 27.58 -14.36
C GLY A 149 -6.38 27.89 -13.64
N LEU A 150 -6.98 26.96 -12.90
CA LEU A 150 -8.24 27.18 -12.17
C LEU A 150 -8.08 27.27 -10.64
N HIS A 151 -6.88 27.04 -10.12
CA HIS A 151 -6.60 27.07 -8.68
C HIS A 151 -5.43 27.99 -8.37
N SER A 152 -5.51 28.72 -7.25
CA SER A 152 -4.47 29.66 -6.82
C SER A 152 -3.10 28.98 -6.66
N PRO A 153 -1.98 29.63 -7.04
CA PRO A 153 -0.62 29.10 -6.86
C PRO A 153 -0.29 28.65 -5.44
N SER A 154 -0.94 29.23 -4.42
CA SER A 154 -0.79 28.85 -3.01
C SER A 154 -1.18 27.40 -2.72
N HIS A 155 -2.14 26.82 -3.47
CA HIS A 155 -2.57 25.44 -3.29
C HIS A 155 -1.46 24.43 -3.59
N PHE A 156 -0.44 24.84 -4.37
CA PHE A 156 0.59 23.95 -4.86
C PHE A 156 1.94 24.14 -4.18
N ALA A 157 2.12 25.15 -3.32
CA ALA A 157 3.44 25.49 -2.77
C ALA A 157 4.13 24.31 -2.08
N ALA A 158 3.41 23.58 -1.23
CA ALA A 158 3.94 22.39 -0.55
C ALA A 158 4.22 21.23 -1.54
N ALA A 159 3.32 20.98 -2.48
CA ALA A 159 3.48 19.92 -3.48
C ALA A 159 4.65 20.19 -4.44
N ASP A 160 4.87 21.46 -4.81
CA ASP A 160 5.99 21.88 -5.65
C ASP A 160 7.33 21.68 -4.94
N LEU A 161 7.41 21.99 -3.64
CA LEU A 161 8.60 21.68 -2.85
C LEU A 161 8.81 20.17 -2.71
N GLN A 162 7.74 19.42 -2.43
CA GLN A 162 7.80 17.96 -2.30
C GLN A 162 8.28 17.28 -3.59
N ALA A 163 7.91 17.81 -4.77
CA ALA A 163 8.42 17.31 -6.04
C ALA A 163 9.94 17.47 -6.18
N MET A 164 10.56 18.44 -5.50
CA MET A 164 12.01 18.67 -5.50
C MET A 164 12.76 17.89 -4.41
N GLN A 165 12.04 17.18 -3.52
CA GLN A 165 12.60 16.61 -2.30
C GLN A 165 13.74 15.62 -2.55
N LEU A 166 13.65 14.81 -3.62
CA LEU A 166 14.74 13.90 -3.99
C LEU A 166 16.03 14.67 -4.30
N GLY A 167 15.92 15.79 -5.02
CA GLY A 167 17.06 16.65 -5.35
C GLY A 167 17.64 17.36 -4.13
N ILE A 168 16.78 17.80 -3.22
CA ILE A 168 17.19 18.43 -1.96
C ILE A 168 17.96 17.42 -1.09
N LYS A 169 17.38 16.24 -0.84
CA LYS A 169 18.03 15.19 -0.02
C LYS A 169 19.26 14.57 -0.68
N SER A 170 19.36 14.59 -2.01
CA SER A 170 20.56 14.14 -2.71
C SER A 170 21.63 15.24 -2.84
N ASN A 171 21.42 16.42 -2.27
CA ASN A 171 22.26 17.62 -2.43
C ASN A 171 22.42 18.09 -3.90
N ALA A 172 21.54 17.65 -4.80
CA ALA A 172 21.50 18.13 -6.19
C ALA A 172 20.85 19.51 -6.29
N ILE A 173 19.95 19.81 -5.36
CA ILE A 173 19.39 21.14 -5.14
C ILE A 173 19.88 21.57 -3.76
N VAL A 174 20.60 22.69 -3.71
CA VAL A 174 21.04 23.32 -2.47
C VAL A 174 20.26 24.62 -2.32
N PRO A 175 19.25 24.69 -1.44
CA PRO A 175 18.54 25.94 -1.17
C PRO A 175 19.52 27.01 -0.67
N ILE A 176 19.28 28.27 -1.03
CA ILE A 176 20.07 29.38 -0.48
C ILE A 176 19.85 29.49 1.03
N PHE A 177 20.83 30.08 1.72
CA PHE A 177 20.71 30.38 3.13
C PHE A 177 20.48 31.87 3.36
N LEU A 178 19.42 32.22 4.09
CA LEU A 178 19.15 33.55 4.60
C LEU A 178 18.67 33.44 6.05
N ASP A 179 19.46 33.97 6.98
CA ASP A 179 19.15 33.92 8.41
C ASP A 179 17.89 34.73 8.73
N LYS A 180 17.05 34.22 9.63
CA LYS A 180 15.91 34.92 10.23
C LYS A 180 14.76 35.36 9.32
N HIS A 181 14.61 34.77 8.13
CA HIS A 181 13.53 35.12 7.20
C HIS A 181 12.72 33.92 6.69
N ILE A 182 11.41 34.15 6.56
CA ILE A 182 10.45 33.25 5.90
C ILE A 182 9.83 33.93 4.68
N ILE A 183 9.35 33.13 3.73
CA ILE A 183 8.51 33.56 2.62
C ILE A 183 7.10 33.02 2.83
N ILE A 184 6.09 33.88 2.71
CA ILE A 184 4.69 33.47 2.84
C ILE A 184 4.18 32.90 1.52
N LEU A 185 3.78 31.62 1.52
CA LEU A 185 3.22 30.94 0.35
C LEU A 185 1.96 30.10 0.68
N ASN A 186 1.65 29.87 1.95
CA ASN A 186 0.48 29.10 2.38
C ASN A 186 -0.66 30.02 2.88
N GLY A 187 -1.90 29.54 2.73
CA GLY A 187 -3.08 30.13 3.39
C GLY A 187 -3.83 31.21 2.61
N PHE A 188 -3.54 31.37 1.31
CA PHE A 188 -4.22 32.34 0.45
C PHE A 188 -5.35 31.69 -0.35
N VAL A 189 -6.58 32.18 -0.20
CA VAL A 189 -7.77 31.72 -0.93
C VAL A 189 -8.02 32.57 -2.19
N GLU A 190 -7.57 33.84 -2.18
CA GLU A 190 -7.67 34.79 -3.31
C GLU A 190 -6.26 35.28 -3.73
N ASN A 191 -6.16 35.98 -4.87
CA ASN A 191 -4.94 36.66 -5.37
C ASN A 191 -4.52 37.79 -4.41
N ASP A 192 -4.02 37.43 -3.24
CA ASP A 192 -3.45 38.37 -2.29
C ASP A 192 -2.02 38.70 -2.69
N ARG A 193 -1.74 40.01 -2.83
CA ARG A 193 -0.41 40.56 -3.15
C ARG A 193 0.71 40.23 -2.13
N LYS A 194 0.43 39.38 -1.15
CA LYS A 194 1.36 38.92 -0.11
C LYS A 194 2.01 37.58 -0.43
N TYR A 195 1.54 36.86 -1.45
CA TYR A 195 2.19 35.64 -1.89
C TYR A 195 3.62 35.95 -2.36
N GLY A 196 4.62 35.27 -1.78
CA GLY A 196 6.03 35.55 -2.03
C GLY A 196 6.64 36.66 -1.15
N GLU A 197 5.89 37.23 -0.21
CA GLU A 197 6.40 38.26 0.70
C GLU A 197 7.46 37.68 1.66
N LEU A 198 8.65 38.32 1.69
CA LEU A 198 9.75 38.00 2.59
C LEU A 198 9.60 38.74 3.93
N ILE A 199 9.49 37.99 5.02
CA ILE A 199 9.31 38.52 6.38
C ILE A 199 10.47 38.13 7.28
N CYS A 200 11.03 39.11 7.98
CA CYS A 200 12.00 38.90 9.06
C CYS A 200 11.27 38.53 10.35
N TRP A 201 11.69 37.46 11.02
CA TRP A 201 11.03 37.02 12.26
C TRP A 201 11.61 37.61 13.53
N SER A 202 12.81 38.19 13.51
CA SER A 202 13.40 38.82 14.71
C SER A 202 12.61 40.03 15.22
N GLY A 203 11.75 40.63 14.38
CA GLY A 203 10.84 41.72 14.74
C GLY A 203 9.35 41.35 14.72
N ASN A 204 8.99 40.07 14.51
CA ASN A 204 7.60 39.63 14.41
C ASN A 204 7.39 38.28 15.13
N PRO A 205 6.82 38.28 16.35
CA PRO A 205 6.58 37.06 17.12
C PRO A 205 5.76 35.99 16.35
N THR A 206 4.84 36.43 15.50
CA THR A 206 4.01 35.55 14.68
C THR A 206 4.84 34.85 13.60
N ALA A 207 5.79 35.56 12.98
CA ALA A 207 6.67 35.00 11.97
C ALA A 207 7.65 33.98 12.57
N SER A 208 8.11 34.20 13.82
CA SER A 208 8.95 33.24 14.54
C SER A 208 8.18 31.94 14.80
N MET A 209 6.93 32.04 15.25
CA MET A 209 6.04 30.89 15.44
C MET A 209 5.73 30.18 14.11
N TRP A 210 5.53 30.92 13.01
CA TRP A 210 5.30 30.31 11.69
C TRP A 210 6.51 29.54 11.16
N MET A 211 7.72 29.97 11.50
CA MET A 211 8.95 29.24 11.19
C MET A 211 9.04 27.97 12.02
N GLU A 212 8.91 28.08 13.36
CA GLU A 212 9.00 26.94 14.29
C GLU A 212 7.97 25.85 13.93
N LYS A 213 6.74 26.26 13.63
CA LYS A 213 5.65 25.36 13.22
C LYS A 213 5.61 25.07 11.72
N LYS A 214 6.63 25.45 10.95
CA LYS A 214 6.75 25.30 9.49
C LYS A 214 5.43 25.58 8.75
N LYS A 215 4.69 26.61 9.18
CA LYS A 215 3.43 27.04 8.55
C LYS A 215 3.70 27.78 7.25
N GLN A 216 4.85 28.45 7.18
CA GLN A 216 5.38 29.13 5.99
C GLN A 216 6.77 28.56 5.63
N PHE A 217 7.40 29.07 4.59
CA PHE A 217 8.63 28.47 4.04
C PHE A 217 9.87 29.23 4.48
N LEU A 218 10.96 28.52 4.71
CA LEU A 218 12.28 29.16 4.82
C LEU A 218 12.58 29.89 3.51
N ALA A 219 13.39 30.94 3.56
CA ALA A 219 13.67 31.76 2.38
C ALA A 219 14.22 30.93 1.20
N GLY A 220 15.11 29.97 1.46
CA GLY A 220 15.65 29.05 0.44
C GLY A 220 14.57 28.25 -0.27
N ASP A 221 13.76 27.52 0.51
CA ASP A 221 12.64 26.72 -0.02
C ASP A 221 11.62 27.59 -0.75
N GLY A 222 11.30 28.76 -0.19
CA GLY A 222 10.34 29.69 -0.77
C GLY A 222 10.79 30.20 -2.14
N LEU A 223 12.07 30.54 -2.31
CA LEU A 223 12.61 30.92 -3.61
C LEU A 223 12.60 29.77 -4.62
N LEU A 224 12.88 28.54 -4.19
CA LEU A 224 12.78 27.36 -5.05
C LEU A 224 11.34 27.16 -5.56
N ILE A 225 10.34 27.28 -4.68
CA ILE A 225 8.92 27.19 -5.06
C ILE A 225 8.56 28.28 -6.06
N LEU A 226 8.87 29.54 -5.75
CA LEU A 226 8.57 30.68 -6.64
C LEU A 226 9.23 30.52 -8.01
N LYS A 227 10.49 30.07 -8.05
CA LYS A 227 11.20 29.76 -9.30
C LYS A 227 10.53 28.63 -10.08
N ALA A 228 10.13 27.56 -9.40
CA ALA A 228 9.47 26.42 -10.02
C ALA A 228 8.12 26.80 -10.64
N GLN A 229 7.30 27.53 -9.89
CA GLN A 229 5.97 27.96 -10.30
C GLN A 229 6.01 28.99 -11.44
N ALA A 230 6.91 29.99 -11.37
CA ALA A 230 7.04 31.01 -12.42
C ALA A 230 7.36 30.36 -13.78
N ARG A 231 8.33 29.44 -13.81
CA ARG A 231 8.70 28.73 -15.06
C ARG A 231 7.56 27.83 -15.54
N LEU A 232 6.90 27.12 -14.64
CA LEU A 232 5.78 26.22 -14.95
C LEU A 232 4.61 26.98 -15.59
N LEU A 233 4.12 28.05 -14.96
CA LEU A 233 2.99 28.82 -15.47
C LEU A 233 3.31 29.48 -16.82
N SER A 234 4.52 30.02 -16.98
CA SER A 234 4.98 30.55 -18.28
C SER A 234 4.95 29.47 -19.37
N PHE A 235 5.40 28.25 -19.06
CA PHE A 235 5.33 27.10 -19.96
C PHE A 235 3.90 26.73 -20.36
N LEU A 236 2.97 26.73 -19.41
CA LEU A 236 1.57 26.41 -19.67
C LEU A 236 0.89 27.44 -20.58
N VAL A 237 1.14 28.73 -20.34
CA VAL A 237 0.68 29.80 -21.24
C VAL A 237 1.23 29.62 -22.67
N LYS A 238 2.52 29.30 -22.80
CA LYS A 238 3.15 29.02 -24.11
C LYS A 238 2.53 27.80 -24.80
N CYS A 239 2.18 26.75 -24.06
CA CYS A 239 1.46 25.60 -24.61
C CYS A 239 0.09 26.01 -25.16
N CYS A 240 -0.69 26.77 -24.39
CA CYS A 240 -1.99 27.27 -24.84
C CYS A 240 -1.89 28.08 -26.14
N ARG A 241 -0.94 29.02 -26.22
CA ARG A 241 -0.68 29.82 -27.43
C ARG A 241 -0.38 28.96 -28.66
N GLN A 242 0.44 27.92 -28.51
CA GLN A 242 0.76 27.02 -29.62
C GLN A 242 -0.43 26.12 -30.02
N ILE A 243 -1.24 25.67 -29.07
CA ILE A 243 -2.44 24.86 -29.36
C ILE A 243 -3.51 25.73 -30.05
N LEU A 244 -3.60 27.01 -29.68
CA LEU A 244 -4.52 28.01 -30.22
C LEU A 244 -3.85 28.94 -31.25
N HIS A 245 -2.85 28.47 -31.99
CA HIS A 245 -2.04 29.27 -32.93
C HIS A 245 -2.82 30.03 -34.02
N ASP A 246 -4.07 29.65 -34.29
CA ASP A 246 -4.98 30.28 -35.25
C ASP A 246 -5.85 31.39 -34.63
N HIS A 247 -5.82 31.56 -33.30
CA HIS A 247 -6.52 32.63 -32.61
C HIS A 247 -5.57 33.83 -32.46
N PRO A 248 -6.01 35.07 -32.79
CA PRO A 248 -5.23 36.26 -32.50
C PRO A 248 -4.89 36.35 -31.00
N GLU A 249 -3.65 36.69 -30.65
CA GLU A 249 -3.18 36.77 -29.26
C GLU A 249 -4.12 37.61 -28.36
N ALA A 250 -4.58 38.76 -28.89
CA ALA A 250 -5.49 39.66 -28.18
C ALA A 250 -6.87 39.03 -27.89
N SER A 251 -7.29 38.01 -28.64
CA SER A 251 -8.59 37.34 -28.47
C SER A 251 -8.56 36.26 -27.38
N LEU A 252 -7.38 35.72 -27.05
CA LEU A 252 -7.22 34.60 -26.12
C LEU A 252 -7.70 34.92 -24.69
N THR A 253 -7.64 36.18 -24.30
CA THR A 253 -8.03 36.68 -22.97
C THR A 253 -9.10 37.77 -23.02
N SER A 254 -9.62 38.07 -24.21
CA SER A 254 -10.60 39.14 -24.41
C SER A 254 -11.95 38.79 -23.82
N ASP A 255 -12.60 39.77 -23.19
CA ASP A 255 -13.99 39.65 -22.70
C ASP A 255 -15.02 39.56 -23.83
N SER A 256 -14.60 39.70 -25.09
CA SER A 256 -15.44 39.44 -26.26
C SER A 256 -15.76 37.95 -26.47
N VAL A 257 -14.94 37.05 -25.91
CA VAL A 257 -15.21 35.60 -25.92
C VAL A 257 -15.89 35.22 -24.60
N PRO A 258 -17.07 34.57 -24.62
CA PRO A 258 -17.79 34.23 -23.41
C PRO A 258 -17.05 33.19 -22.57
N ILE A 259 -17.17 33.30 -21.25
CA ILE A 259 -16.74 32.27 -20.31
C ILE A 259 -17.63 31.03 -20.53
N LEU A 260 -16.99 29.87 -20.64
CA LEU A 260 -17.63 28.57 -20.80
C LEU A 260 -17.65 27.83 -19.45
N PRO A 261 -18.63 26.93 -19.23
CA PRO A 261 -18.61 26.04 -18.07
C PRO A 261 -17.37 25.14 -18.11
N ASP A 262 -16.86 24.79 -16.93
CA ASP A 262 -15.73 23.86 -16.81
C ASP A 262 -16.06 22.55 -17.54
N PRO A 263 -15.20 22.11 -18.47
CA PRO A 263 -15.40 20.86 -19.18
C PRO A 263 -15.28 19.69 -18.18
N GLN A 264 -16.24 18.78 -18.22
CA GLN A 264 -16.16 17.55 -17.45
C GLN A 264 -15.00 16.70 -18.01
N PHE A 265 -13.94 16.54 -17.23
CA PHE A 265 -12.98 15.46 -17.45
C PHE A 265 -13.72 14.15 -17.26
N ASN A 266 -13.77 13.30 -18.27
CA ASN A 266 -14.21 11.92 -18.06
C ASN A 266 -13.20 11.28 -17.10
N PRO A 267 -13.59 10.94 -15.85
CA PRO A 267 -12.70 10.23 -14.95
C PRO A 267 -12.32 8.91 -15.63
N ASN A 268 -11.02 8.65 -15.63
CA ASN A 268 -10.32 7.53 -16.23
C ASN A 268 -11.16 6.24 -16.34
N ILE A 269 -11.77 6.04 -17.50
CA ILE A 269 -12.14 4.71 -17.94
C ILE A 269 -10.83 4.13 -18.49
N GLU A 270 -10.11 3.37 -17.65
CA GLU A 270 -8.97 2.59 -18.10
C GLU A 270 -9.32 1.70 -19.30
N THR A 271 -8.29 1.20 -19.99
CA THR A 271 -8.40 0.08 -20.94
C THR A 271 -9.12 -1.15 -20.34
N THR A 272 -9.18 -1.26 -19.00
CA THR A 272 -9.82 -2.35 -18.24
C THR A 272 -11.20 -1.97 -17.68
N GLY A 273 -11.52 -0.67 -17.59
CA GLY A 273 -12.74 -0.14 -16.98
C GLY A 273 -12.74 -0.03 -15.45
N PHE A 274 -11.60 -0.22 -14.76
CA PHE A 274 -11.50 -0.15 -13.29
C PHE A 274 -10.57 0.97 -12.80
N GLU A 275 -10.74 1.40 -11.55
CA GLU A 275 -9.84 2.37 -10.90
C GLU A 275 -8.49 1.73 -10.55
N SER A 276 -7.40 2.50 -10.62
CA SER A 276 -6.05 2.04 -10.26
C SER A 276 -5.31 3.10 -9.46
N LEU A 277 -4.74 2.69 -8.31
CA LEU A 277 -3.87 3.56 -7.52
C LEU A 277 -2.64 4.02 -8.30
N ARG A 278 -2.09 3.17 -9.19
CA ARG A 278 -0.98 3.57 -10.05
C ARG A 278 -1.38 4.70 -11.00
N THR A 279 -2.53 4.57 -11.65
CA THR A 279 -3.03 5.62 -12.55
C THR A 279 -3.25 6.93 -11.77
N MET A 280 -3.78 6.84 -10.55
CA MET A 280 -3.91 8.00 -9.66
C MET A 280 -2.55 8.61 -9.29
N ALA A 281 -1.55 7.80 -8.94
CA ALA A 281 -0.20 8.24 -8.61
C ALA A 281 0.51 8.89 -9.81
N ALA A 282 0.39 8.31 -11.01
CA ALA A 282 0.96 8.85 -12.24
C ALA A 282 0.32 10.19 -12.65
N GLU A 283 -0.97 10.39 -12.35
CA GLU A 283 -1.68 11.63 -12.62
C GLU A 283 -1.57 12.67 -11.49
N ALA A 284 -1.15 12.26 -10.28
CA ALA A 284 -1.11 13.12 -9.10
C ALA A 284 -0.29 14.42 -9.30
N PRO A 285 0.90 14.42 -9.93
CA PRO A 285 1.67 15.65 -10.19
C PRO A 285 0.96 16.65 -11.11
N TYR A 286 -0.03 16.19 -11.87
CA TYR A 286 -0.78 16.98 -12.86
C TYR A 286 -2.16 17.40 -12.36
N ARG A 287 -2.56 16.98 -11.15
CA ARG A 287 -3.84 17.34 -10.54
C ARG A 287 -3.65 18.37 -9.43
N VAL A 288 -4.75 18.91 -8.93
CA VAL A 288 -4.75 19.65 -7.67
C VAL A 288 -4.28 18.70 -6.57
N PRO A 289 -3.37 19.12 -5.66
CA PRO A 289 -2.90 18.26 -4.58
C PRO A 289 -4.05 17.63 -3.82
N ALA A 290 -4.01 16.32 -3.67
CA ALA A 290 -5.02 15.57 -2.95
C ALA A 290 -4.99 15.93 -1.46
N GLN A 291 -6.14 15.81 -0.81
CA GLN A 291 -6.26 15.95 0.64
C GLN A 291 -6.12 14.59 1.31
N LEU A 292 -5.73 14.59 2.59
CA LEU A 292 -5.66 13.40 3.42
C LEU A 292 -7.01 12.65 3.44
N ASP A 293 -7.00 11.38 3.02
CA ASP A 293 -8.16 10.48 3.06
C ASP A 293 -8.00 9.40 4.14
N LEU A 294 -8.41 9.73 5.37
CA LEU A 294 -8.36 8.80 6.51
C LEU A 294 -9.37 7.66 6.39
N ASP A 295 -10.54 7.88 5.77
CA ASP A 295 -11.54 6.83 5.59
C ASP A 295 -11.03 5.79 4.58
N GLY A 296 -10.38 6.23 3.49
CA GLY A 296 -9.66 5.37 2.54
C GLY A 296 -8.55 4.56 3.19
N ILE A 297 -7.69 5.18 4.02
CA ILE A 297 -6.64 4.49 4.79
C ILE A 297 -7.26 3.43 5.73
N ALA A 298 -8.31 3.79 6.46
CA ALA A 298 -8.97 2.87 7.39
C ALA A 298 -9.58 1.66 6.65
N SER A 299 -10.22 1.89 5.51
CA SER A 299 -10.75 0.83 4.66
C SER A 299 -9.64 -0.07 4.10
N LEU A 300 -8.55 0.53 3.60
CA LEU A 300 -7.40 -0.18 3.04
C LEU A 300 -6.76 -1.11 4.09
N LEU A 301 -6.50 -0.57 5.30
CA LEU A 301 -5.89 -1.33 6.38
C LEU A 301 -6.83 -2.40 6.93
N ALA A 302 -8.14 -2.12 7.09
CA ALA A 302 -9.11 -3.14 7.49
C ALA A 302 -9.18 -4.31 6.50
N ALA A 303 -9.16 -4.01 5.19
CA ALA A 303 -9.14 -5.04 4.16
C ALA A 303 -7.84 -5.86 4.20
N ARG A 304 -6.69 -5.21 4.47
CA ARG A 304 -5.40 -5.91 4.64
C ARG A 304 -5.31 -6.74 5.92
N THR A 305 -5.91 -6.29 7.03
CA THR A 305 -6.09 -7.07 8.27
C THR A 305 -6.89 -8.33 7.96
N SER A 306 -8.03 -8.19 7.26
CA SER A 306 -8.84 -9.33 6.84
C SER A 306 -8.06 -10.31 5.96
N ALA A 307 -7.21 -9.81 5.06
CA ALA A 307 -6.35 -10.65 4.24
C ALA A 307 -5.27 -11.39 5.07
N ALA A 308 -4.74 -10.76 6.13
CA ALA A 308 -3.81 -11.40 7.07
C ALA A 308 -4.49 -12.54 7.85
N GLU A 309 -5.70 -12.27 8.37
CA GLU A 309 -6.51 -13.27 9.07
C GLU A 309 -6.82 -14.46 8.14
N ASP A 310 -7.23 -14.18 6.90
CA ASP A 310 -7.49 -15.18 5.88
C ASP A 310 -6.26 -16.03 5.56
N HIS A 311 -5.07 -15.42 5.54
CA HIS A 311 -3.81 -16.11 5.30
C HIS A 311 -3.51 -17.10 6.43
N LEU A 312 -3.52 -16.65 7.68
CA LEU A 312 -3.29 -17.50 8.85
C LEU A 312 -4.35 -18.61 8.93
N TRP A 313 -5.61 -18.28 8.64
CA TRP A 313 -6.70 -19.24 8.55
C TRP A 313 -6.44 -20.32 7.49
N ALA A 314 -6.11 -19.92 6.27
CA ALA A 314 -5.89 -20.85 5.18
C ALA A 314 -4.69 -21.79 5.42
N LEU A 315 -3.66 -21.32 6.14
CA LEU A 315 -2.55 -22.16 6.57
C LEU A 315 -2.96 -23.25 7.58
N ARG A 316 -4.02 -23.01 8.35
CA ARG A 316 -4.63 -23.99 9.28
C ARG A 316 -5.66 -24.90 8.61
N GLU A 317 -6.36 -24.37 7.62
CA GLU A 317 -7.49 -25.06 7.00
C GLU A 317 -7.09 -26.01 5.88
N ASP A 318 -6.14 -25.62 5.01
CA ASP A 318 -5.88 -26.27 3.73
C ASP A 318 -4.43 -26.80 3.63
N PRO A 319 -4.21 -28.14 3.72
CA PRO A 319 -2.88 -28.74 3.60
C PRO A 319 -2.17 -28.45 2.27
N GLY A 320 -2.91 -28.26 1.19
CA GLY A 320 -2.36 -27.89 -0.12
C GLY A 320 -1.85 -26.45 -0.13
N TYR A 321 -2.59 -25.52 0.47
CA TYR A 321 -2.14 -24.13 0.65
C TYR A 321 -0.93 -24.03 1.57
N PHE A 322 -0.95 -24.73 2.70
CA PHE A 322 0.18 -24.82 3.62
C PHE A 322 1.44 -25.31 2.90
N THR A 323 1.34 -26.43 2.18
CA THR A 323 2.46 -27.02 1.43
C THR A 323 2.97 -26.09 0.33
N THR A 324 2.08 -25.46 -0.43
CA THR A 324 2.49 -24.50 -1.48
C THR A 324 3.23 -23.31 -0.87
N THR A 325 2.72 -22.78 0.26
CA THR A 325 3.33 -21.62 0.93
C THR A 325 4.74 -21.94 1.42
N ILE A 326 4.93 -23.02 2.18
CA ILE A 326 6.27 -23.36 2.70
C ILE A 326 7.28 -23.68 1.58
N LEU A 327 6.82 -24.19 0.43
CA LEU A 327 7.66 -24.44 -0.74
C LEU A 327 8.04 -23.13 -1.46
N ASP A 328 7.12 -22.18 -1.57
CA ASP A 328 7.45 -20.84 -2.07
C ASP A 328 8.50 -20.16 -1.18
N TYR A 329 8.34 -20.23 0.15
CA TYR A 329 9.35 -19.72 1.10
C TYR A 329 10.70 -20.43 0.94
N LYS A 330 10.69 -21.76 0.81
CA LYS A 330 11.90 -22.55 0.52
C LYS A 330 12.63 -21.97 -0.69
N GLU A 331 11.94 -21.76 -1.81
CA GLU A 331 12.53 -21.22 -3.04
C GLU A 331 13.06 -19.78 -2.90
N HIS A 332 12.73 -19.04 -1.85
CA HIS A 332 13.23 -17.68 -1.63
C HIS A 332 14.27 -17.59 -0.51
N ARG A 333 14.88 -18.72 -0.15
CA ARG A 333 15.95 -18.79 0.87
C ARG A 333 17.36 -18.64 0.27
N LEU A 334 18.22 -17.88 0.95
CA LEU A 334 19.62 -17.67 0.53
C LEU A 334 20.41 -18.98 0.48
N GLU A 335 20.06 -19.97 1.30
CA GLU A 335 20.74 -21.28 1.34
C GLU A 335 20.63 -22.05 0.02
N ILE A 336 19.64 -21.75 -0.83
CA ILE A 336 19.48 -22.36 -2.16
C ILE A 336 20.49 -21.78 -3.18
N ILE A 337 21.08 -20.62 -2.90
CA ILE A 337 22.08 -20.02 -3.78
C ILE A 337 23.41 -20.80 -3.65
N LYS A 338 23.93 -21.25 -4.80
CA LYS A 338 25.25 -21.89 -4.89
C LYS A 338 26.35 -20.92 -4.48
N ASP A 339 27.41 -21.43 -3.86
CA ASP A 339 28.57 -20.60 -3.52
C ASP A 339 29.52 -20.34 -4.70
N LEU A 340 30.59 -19.57 -4.44
CA LEU A 340 31.65 -19.26 -5.39
C LEU A 340 32.32 -20.51 -6.01
N ASN A 341 32.19 -21.67 -5.35
CA ASN A 341 32.72 -22.94 -5.84
C ASN A 341 31.63 -23.81 -6.49
N GLY A 342 30.43 -23.28 -6.72
CA GLY A 342 29.29 -24.01 -7.26
C GLY A 342 28.65 -25.01 -6.29
N ARG A 343 28.97 -24.96 -5.00
CA ARG A 343 28.50 -25.95 -4.00
C ARG A 343 27.23 -25.50 -3.30
N ASP A 344 26.43 -26.49 -2.88
CA ASP A 344 25.25 -26.29 -2.04
C ASP A 344 25.61 -25.79 -0.65
N HIS A 345 24.67 -25.10 -0.01
CA HIS A 345 24.82 -24.74 1.39
C HIS A 345 24.82 -26.00 2.28
N PRO A 346 25.73 -26.13 3.28
CA PRO A 346 25.82 -27.32 4.12
C PRO A 346 24.52 -27.74 4.79
N VAL A 347 23.63 -26.80 5.11
CA VAL A 347 22.32 -27.06 5.72
C VAL A 347 21.38 -27.89 4.81
N LEU A 348 21.59 -27.87 3.50
CA LEU A 348 20.81 -28.67 2.55
C LEU A 348 21.23 -30.15 2.54
N GLY A 349 22.32 -30.50 3.23
CA GLY A 349 22.77 -31.87 3.37
C GLY A 349 21.80 -32.71 4.22
N ARG A 350 21.72 -34.01 3.91
CA ARG A 350 20.77 -34.96 4.54
C ARG A 350 20.77 -34.93 6.07
N HIS A 351 21.92 -34.74 6.71
CA HIS A 351 22.05 -34.70 8.17
C HIS A 351 21.54 -33.40 8.82
N ARG A 352 21.33 -32.33 8.05
CA ARG A 352 20.89 -31.01 8.53
C ARG A 352 19.55 -30.56 7.93
N HIS A 353 18.86 -31.49 7.26
CA HIS A 353 17.54 -31.29 6.65
C HIS A 353 16.52 -30.67 7.62
N ASN A 354 16.53 -31.13 8.88
CA ASN A 354 15.63 -30.64 9.92
C ASN A 354 15.87 -29.17 10.27
N ILE A 355 17.14 -28.72 10.29
CA ILE A 355 17.49 -27.31 10.53
C ILE A 355 16.92 -26.43 9.43
N PHE A 356 17.01 -26.89 8.18
CA PHE A 356 16.49 -26.15 7.03
C PHE A 356 14.96 -26.00 7.10
N TRP A 357 14.24 -27.09 7.40
CA TRP A 357 12.79 -27.03 7.54
C TRP A 357 12.33 -26.28 8.79
N ALA A 358 13.06 -26.36 9.91
CA ALA A 358 12.78 -25.55 11.10
C ALA A 358 12.82 -24.05 10.76
N ARG A 359 13.83 -23.61 10.00
CA ARG A 359 13.92 -22.21 9.54
C ARG A 359 12.73 -21.81 8.66
N ILE A 360 12.33 -22.66 7.71
CA ILE A 360 11.21 -22.38 6.80
C ILE A 360 9.90 -22.31 7.57
N LEU A 361 9.57 -23.36 8.32
CA LEU A 361 8.33 -23.47 9.08
C LEU A 361 8.22 -22.34 10.11
N GLY A 362 9.30 -22.09 10.85
CA GLY A 362 9.34 -20.99 11.82
C GLY A 362 9.11 -19.63 11.18
N THR A 363 9.73 -19.36 10.01
CA THR A 363 9.52 -18.09 9.30
C THR A 363 8.05 -17.93 8.89
N VAL A 364 7.46 -18.96 8.26
CA VAL A 364 6.06 -18.93 7.80
C VAL A 364 5.08 -18.69 8.95
N VAL A 365 5.25 -19.42 10.07
CA VAL A 365 4.35 -19.29 11.22
C VAL A 365 4.53 -17.93 11.90
N ILE A 366 5.77 -17.50 12.16
CA ILE A 366 6.06 -16.20 12.79
C ILE A 366 5.48 -15.05 11.97
N GLU A 367 5.75 -15.02 10.66
CA GLU A 367 5.25 -13.95 9.81
C GLU A 367 3.72 -13.93 9.74
N SER A 368 3.08 -15.11 9.68
CA SER A 368 1.61 -15.19 9.64
C SER A 368 0.92 -14.64 10.90
N TYR A 369 1.51 -14.85 12.09
CA TYR A 369 1.00 -14.30 13.34
C TYR A 369 1.25 -12.79 13.43
N LEU A 370 2.49 -12.37 13.19
CA LEU A 370 2.87 -10.96 13.32
C LEU A 370 2.16 -10.06 12.30
N CYS A 371 1.86 -10.56 11.09
CA CYS A 371 1.08 -9.80 10.13
C CYS A 371 -0.36 -9.53 10.61
N VAL A 372 -1.01 -10.48 11.28
CA VAL A 372 -2.36 -10.28 11.82
C VAL A 372 -2.34 -9.18 12.88
N GLU A 373 -1.42 -9.29 13.83
CA GLU A 373 -1.26 -8.29 14.91
C GLU A 373 -0.95 -6.90 14.36
N LEU A 374 0.05 -6.80 13.48
CA LEU A 374 0.52 -5.54 12.92
C LEU A 374 -0.58 -4.79 12.18
N PHE A 375 -1.25 -5.44 11.24
CA PHE A 375 -2.30 -4.79 10.45
C PHE A 375 -3.57 -4.56 11.27
N ALA A 376 -3.88 -5.38 12.28
CA ALA A 376 -4.99 -5.11 13.20
C ALA A 376 -4.75 -3.83 14.01
N GLU A 377 -3.54 -3.65 14.53
CA GLU A 377 -3.15 -2.43 15.27
C GLU A 377 -3.18 -1.19 14.38
N LEU A 378 -2.59 -1.26 13.16
CA LEU A 378 -2.66 -0.16 12.20
C LEU A 378 -4.10 0.19 11.83
N SER A 379 -4.96 -0.82 11.57
CA SER A 379 -6.39 -0.61 11.30
C SER A 379 -7.13 0.02 12.47
N HIS A 380 -6.80 -0.37 13.71
CA HIS A 380 -7.37 0.23 14.90
C HIS A 380 -6.99 1.72 15.02
N GLN A 381 -5.70 2.05 14.85
CA GLN A 381 -5.23 3.42 14.90
C GLN A 381 -5.84 4.29 13.78
N ALA A 382 -5.96 3.77 12.56
CA ALA A 382 -6.61 4.49 11.46
C ALA A 382 -8.09 4.80 11.76
N ARG A 383 -8.86 3.85 12.31
CA ARG A 383 -10.25 4.09 12.73
C ARG A 383 -10.36 5.10 13.88
N ALA A 384 -9.41 5.08 14.81
CA ALA A 384 -9.34 6.07 15.87
C ALA A 384 -9.06 7.47 15.31
N LEU A 385 -8.18 7.58 14.30
CA LEU A 385 -7.90 8.84 13.59
C LEU A 385 -9.14 9.37 12.86
N VAL A 386 -9.88 8.53 12.13
CA VAL A 386 -11.15 8.91 11.50
C VAL A 386 -12.11 9.51 12.54
N SER A 387 -12.21 8.89 13.71
CA SER A 387 -13.09 9.34 14.80
C SER A 387 -12.62 10.68 15.39
N LEU A 388 -11.31 10.86 15.58
CA LEU A 388 -10.71 12.10 16.06
C LEU A 388 -10.84 13.24 15.05
N GLN A 389 -10.65 12.96 13.75
CA GLN A 389 -10.81 13.93 12.67
C GLN A 389 -12.24 14.46 12.64
N LYS A 390 -13.25 13.57 12.73
CA LYS A 390 -14.67 13.97 12.82
C LYS A 390 -14.97 14.78 14.07
N ARG A 391 -14.41 14.39 15.22
CA ARG A 391 -14.58 15.10 16.49
C ARG A 391 -14.04 16.52 16.46
N TYR A 392 -12.87 16.73 15.87
CA TYR A 392 -12.16 18.00 15.84
C TYR A 392 -12.37 18.80 14.55
N ALA A 393 -13.28 18.39 13.66
CA ALA A 393 -13.48 18.98 12.35
C ALA A 393 -13.67 20.52 12.38
N GLY A 394 -14.35 21.04 13.41
CA GLY A 394 -14.56 22.49 13.58
C GLY A 394 -13.34 23.27 14.09
N ASP A 395 -12.36 22.59 14.69
CA ASP A 395 -11.15 23.21 15.26
C ASP A 395 -9.96 23.20 14.28
N ILE A 396 -10.03 22.38 13.24
CA ILE A 396 -8.97 22.18 12.24
C ILE A 396 -8.96 23.35 11.26
N CYS A 397 -7.88 24.13 11.27
CA CYS A 397 -7.67 25.26 10.37
C CYS A 397 -6.19 25.38 9.99
N PRO A 398 -5.82 25.48 8.69
CA PRO A 398 -4.42 25.55 8.25
C PRO A 398 -3.55 26.65 8.89
N SER A 399 -4.18 27.69 9.46
CA SER A 399 -3.47 28.77 10.17
C SER A 399 -3.19 28.46 11.64
N ARG A 400 -3.84 27.44 12.22
CA ARG A 400 -3.74 27.03 13.63
C ARG A 400 -3.02 25.69 13.74
N ASP A 401 -2.58 25.38 14.95
CA ASP A 401 -2.00 24.07 15.24
C ASP A 401 -3.12 23.03 15.34
N LEU A 402 -2.79 21.76 15.06
CA LEU A 402 -3.74 20.68 15.28
C LEU A 402 -4.03 20.53 16.77
N PRO A 403 -5.25 20.12 17.16
CA PRO A 403 -5.51 19.73 18.55
C PRO A 403 -4.52 18.65 19.00
N GLU A 404 -3.89 18.84 20.17
CA GLU A 404 -2.76 17.99 20.64
C GLU A 404 -3.08 16.49 20.57
N LYS A 405 -4.30 16.08 20.93
CA LYS A 405 -4.73 14.67 20.87
C LYS A 405 -4.76 14.10 19.46
N LEU A 406 -5.12 14.92 18.46
CA LEU A 406 -5.11 14.51 17.06
C LEU A 406 -3.67 14.44 16.55
N LEU A 407 -2.84 15.43 16.89
CA LEU A 407 -1.42 15.43 16.55
C LEU A 407 -0.71 14.19 17.11
N GLU A 408 -0.85 13.92 18.41
CA GLU A 408 -0.26 12.75 19.07
C GLU A 408 -0.70 11.43 18.41
N ALA A 409 -1.98 11.31 18.05
CA ALA A 409 -2.49 10.14 17.35
C ALA A 409 -1.91 9.98 15.94
N LEU A 410 -1.71 11.08 15.20
CA LEU A 410 -1.10 11.08 13.86
C LEU A 410 0.37 10.68 13.92
N LEU A 411 1.13 11.26 14.86
CA LEU A 411 2.55 10.97 15.04
C LEU A 411 2.78 9.53 15.52
N ARG A 412 1.92 9.02 16.41
CA ARG A 412 1.94 7.61 16.79
C ARG A 412 1.65 6.69 15.60
N PHE A 413 0.64 7.00 14.80
CA PHE A 413 0.32 6.21 13.61
C PHE A 413 1.47 6.22 12.61
N HIS A 414 2.09 7.38 12.37
CA HIS A 414 3.29 7.52 11.56
C HIS A 414 4.45 6.66 12.10
N HIS A 415 4.72 6.72 13.41
CA HIS A 415 5.74 5.89 14.05
C HIS A 415 5.46 4.40 13.82
N TYR A 416 4.22 3.95 13.99
CA TYR A 416 3.86 2.54 13.78
C TYR A 416 4.03 2.11 12.31
N LEU A 417 3.67 2.97 11.33
CA LEU A 417 3.90 2.69 9.90
C LEU A 417 5.40 2.54 9.58
N THR A 418 6.25 3.44 10.12
CA THR A 418 7.70 3.36 9.91
C THR A 418 8.35 2.16 10.61
N GLN A 419 7.79 1.65 11.72
CA GLN A 419 8.22 0.36 12.28
C GLN A 419 7.71 -0.82 11.45
N ALA A 420 6.45 -0.76 10.99
CA ALA A 420 5.77 -1.81 10.23
C ALA A 420 6.52 -2.17 8.94
N VAL A 421 7.01 -1.16 8.21
CA VAL A 421 7.64 -1.35 6.89
C VAL A 421 8.98 -2.09 6.96
N LYS A 422 9.69 -2.03 8.11
CA LYS A 422 11.02 -2.64 8.28
C LYS A 422 11.01 -4.15 8.07
N GLY A 423 9.94 -4.83 8.52
CA GLY A 423 9.79 -6.27 8.37
C GLY A 423 9.75 -6.70 6.89
N PRO A 424 8.74 -6.24 6.12
CA PRO A 424 8.64 -6.50 4.68
C PRO A 424 9.89 -6.09 3.88
N LEU A 425 10.53 -4.96 4.20
CA LEU A 425 11.80 -4.56 3.55
C LEU A 425 12.93 -5.56 3.82
N GLY A 426 13.04 -6.06 5.06
CA GLY A 426 13.98 -7.11 5.42
C GLY A 426 13.71 -8.42 4.66
N VAL A 427 12.44 -8.81 4.54
CA VAL A 427 12.03 -9.98 3.73
C VAL A 427 12.38 -9.77 2.27
N LEU A 428 12.07 -8.59 1.70
CA LEU A 428 12.34 -8.26 0.30
C LEU A 428 13.85 -8.36 -0.02
N ARG A 429 14.70 -7.79 0.85
CA ARG A 429 16.16 -7.84 0.71
C ARG A 429 16.70 -9.26 0.58
N VAL A 430 16.20 -10.17 1.41
CA VAL A 430 16.65 -11.57 1.43
C VAL A 430 16.04 -12.36 0.28
N SER A 431 14.73 -12.24 0.11
CA SER A 431 13.96 -13.06 -0.84
C SER A 431 14.16 -12.66 -2.29
N ALA A 432 14.33 -11.36 -2.60
CA ALA A 432 14.55 -10.91 -3.98
C ALA A 432 15.84 -11.50 -4.55
N VAL A 433 16.92 -11.45 -3.76
CA VAL A 433 18.23 -12.00 -4.10
C VAL A 433 18.20 -13.51 -4.31
N ALA A 434 17.42 -14.24 -3.51
CA ALA A 434 17.25 -15.69 -3.63
C ALA A 434 16.16 -16.14 -4.61
N SER A 435 15.34 -15.23 -5.12
CA SER A 435 14.21 -15.59 -5.97
C SER A 435 14.66 -16.35 -7.22
N PRO A 436 13.90 -17.36 -7.70
CA PRO A 436 14.29 -18.17 -8.86
C PRO A 436 14.72 -17.37 -10.10
N PRO A 437 14.03 -16.29 -10.51
CA PRO A 437 14.44 -15.51 -11.69
C PRO A 437 15.70 -14.68 -11.46
N LEU A 438 15.89 -14.10 -10.26
CA LEU A 438 16.99 -13.17 -9.98
C LEU A 438 18.25 -13.85 -9.42
N ARG A 439 18.14 -15.00 -8.76
CA ARG A 439 19.26 -15.68 -8.08
C ARG A 439 20.45 -15.97 -9.00
N ARG A 440 20.23 -16.04 -10.32
CA ARG A 440 21.29 -16.21 -11.32
C ARG A 440 22.35 -15.10 -11.25
N HIS A 441 21.95 -13.89 -10.85
CA HIS A 441 22.83 -12.71 -10.72
C HIS A 441 23.62 -12.69 -9.41
N PHE A 442 23.45 -13.69 -8.56
CA PHE A 442 24.01 -13.73 -7.21
C PHE A 442 24.78 -15.02 -6.96
N VAL A 443 25.73 -14.94 -6.04
CA VAL A 443 26.54 -16.06 -5.59
C VAL A 443 26.81 -15.92 -4.10
N ARG A 444 26.82 -17.05 -3.39
CA ARG A 444 27.11 -17.07 -1.97
C ARG A 444 28.62 -17.12 -1.72
N LYS A 445 29.12 -16.41 -0.71
CA LYS A 445 30.49 -16.66 -0.24
C LYS A 445 30.53 -18.01 0.50
N PRO A 446 31.59 -18.83 0.33
CA PRO A 446 31.77 -20.02 1.15
C PRO A 446 31.65 -19.67 2.63
N PRO A 447 30.94 -20.47 3.44
CA PRO A 447 30.76 -20.14 4.84
C PRO A 447 32.11 -20.25 5.55
N ALA A 448 32.36 -19.38 6.54
CA ALA A 448 33.62 -19.36 7.29
C ALA A 448 33.87 -20.69 8.02
N ASP A 449 32.80 -21.30 8.52
CA ASP A 449 32.78 -22.63 9.11
C ASP A 449 31.51 -23.38 8.65
N ARG A 450 31.47 -24.71 8.79
CA ARG A 450 30.32 -25.52 8.33
C ARG A 450 29.04 -25.25 9.12
N ASP A 451 29.12 -24.80 10.36
CA ASP A 451 28.01 -24.63 11.29
C ASP A 451 27.45 -23.20 11.32
N SER A 452 28.12 -22.27 10.65
CA SER A 452 27.79 -20.86 10.62
C SER A 452 26.38 -20.63 10.11
N PRO A 453 25.54 -19.89 10.86
CA PRO A 453 24.22 -19.50 10.38
C PRO A 453 24.28 -18.33 9.40
N LYS A 454 25.43 -17.67 9.26
CA LYS A 454 25.59 -16.47 8.43
C LYS A 454 25.72 -16.85 6.96
N VAL A 455 24.81 -16.34 6.15
CA VAL A 455 24.85 -16.46 4.69
C VAL A 455 25.17 -15.10 4.09
N LEU A 456 26.36 -14.97 3.50
CA LEU A 456 26.75 -13.77 2.76
C LEU A 456 26.60 -14.00 1.27
N VAL A 457 25.84 -13.13 0.61
CA VAL A 457 25.60 -13.18 -0.83
C VAL A 457 26.19 -11.94 -1.48
N VAL A 458 26.81 -12.11 -2.64
CA VAL A 458 27.37 -11.02 -3.45
C VAL A 458 26.83 -11.08 -4.87
N ALA A 459 26.73 -9.92 -5.50
CA ALA A 459 26.39 -9.83 -6.91
C ALA A 459 27.52 -10.43 -7.77
N LYS A 460 27.15 -11.18 -8.81
CA LYS A 460 28.10 -11.63 -9.83
C LYS A 460 28.46 -10.47 -10.76
N LEU A 461 29.71 -10.45 -11.19
CA LEU A 461 30.14 -9.65 -12.34
C LEU A 461 29.54 -10.27 -13.61
N GLY A 462 28.69 -9.52 -14.30
CA GLY A 462 28.03 -9.99 -15.52
C GLY A 462 27.18 -8.90 -16.15
N LYS A 463 26.98 -9.00 -17.47
CA LYS A 463 26.08 -8.10 -18.20
C LYS A 463 24.64 -8.43 -17.81
N LYS A 464 23.90 -7.40 -17.41
CA LYS A 464 22.45 -7.43 -17.21
C LYS A 464 21.79 -6.63 -18.34
N GLY A 465 20.54 -6.95 -18.65
CA GLY A 465 19.73 -6.09 -19.52
C GLY A 465 19.50 -4.72 -18.87
N ALA A 466 19.04 -3.74 -19.65
CA ALA A 466 18.69 -2.41 -19.12
C ALA A 466 17.57 -2.52 -18.05
N VAL A 467 16.49 -3.22 -18.39
CA VAL A 467 15.35 -3.49 -17.49
C VAL A 467 15.80 -4.22 -16.21
N GLU A 468 16.63 -5.26 -16.33
CA GLU A 468 17.15 -5.96 -15.15
C GLU A 468 18.01 -5.06 -14.25
N THR A 469 18.82 -4.19 -14.85
CA THR A 469 19.70 -3.28 -14.12
C THR A 469 18.89 -2.26 -13.33
N GLU A 470 17.85 -1.71 -13.95
CA GLU A 470 16.98 -0.71 -13.33
C GLU A 470 16.07 -1.30 -12.26
N LEU A 471 15.49 -2.48 -12.49
CA LEU A 471 14.71 -3.20 -11.47
C LEU A 471 15.58 -3.49 -10.24
N MET A 472 16.79 -3.99 -10.46
CA MET A 472 17.73 -4.28 -9.38
C MET A 472 18.14 -3.03 -8.62
N TRP A 473 18.25 -1.88 -9.30
CA TRP A 473 18.54 -0.60 -8.66
C TRP A 473 17.37 -0.13 -7.78
N LEU A 474 16.13 -0.14 -8.28
CA LEU A 474 14.94 0.23 -7.49
C LEU A 474 14.77 -0.63 -6.24
N LEU A 475 14.88 -1.95 -6.41
CA LEU A 475 14.83 -2.90 -5.30
C LEU A 475 15.92 -2.62 -4.26
N HIS A 476 17.14 -2.31 -4.72
CA HIS A 476 18.26 -1.99 -3.85
C HIS A 476 18.07 -0.68 -3.08
N MET A 477 17.56 0.36 -3.73
CA MET A 477 17.24 1.64 -3.09
C MET A 477 16.26 1.45 -1.93
N LEU A 478 15.21 0.64 -2.12
CA LEU A 478 14.20 0.39 -1.08
C LEU A 478 14.77 -0.25 0.20
N TRP A 479 15.73 -1.17 0.10
CA TRP A 479 16.22 -1.91 1.27
C TRP A 479 17.60 -1.51 1.79
N GLU A 480 18.39 -0.73 1.05
CA GLU A 480 19.69 -0.22 1.55
C GLU A 480 19.53 1.11 2.27
N LYS A 481 18.64 1.97 1.81
CA LYS A 481 18.40 3.27 2.43
C LYS A 481 17.39 3.24 3.57
N GLY A 482 16.97 2.07 4.07
CA GLY A 482 15.88 1.90 5.06
C GLY A 482 16.14 2.42 6.48
N ASP A 483 16.76 3.59 6.64
CA ASP A 483 16.77 4.36 7.88
C ASP A 483 15.53 5.28 7.97
N ALA A 484 15.39 5.98 9.10
CA ALA A 484 14.22 6.82 9.36
C ALA A 484 14.05 7.95 8.32
N SER A 485 15.16 8.46 7.77
CA SER A 485 15.15 9.60 6.84
C SER A 485 14.61 9.24 5.46
N PHE A 486 14.68 7.96 5.06
CA PHE A 486 14.24 7.48 3.75
C PHE A 486 12.76 7.15 3.64
N PHE A 487 12.07 6.95 4.77
CA PHE A 487 10.67 6.52 4.74
C PHE A 487 9.73 7.57 4.12
N ASP A 488 10.13 8.85 4.14
CA ASP A 488 9.39 9.93 3.49
C ASP A 488 9.51 9.89 1.94
N GLU A 489 10.64 9.43 1.40
CA GLU A 489 10.85 9.28 -0.06
C GLU A 489 10.36 7.95 -0.60
N MET A 490 10.18 6.96 0.29
CA MET A 490 9.83 5.60 -0.07
C MET A 490 8.64 5.50 -1.05
N PRO A 491 7.54 6.30 -0.94
CA PRO A 491 6.46 6.30 -1.93
C PRO A 491 6.93 6.50 -3.37
N LEU A 492 7.91 7.38 -3.60
CA LEU A 492 8.45 7.65 -4.94
C LEU A 492 9.13 6.43 -5.56
N PHE A 493 9.81 5.62 -4.74
CA PHE A 493 10.50 4.41 -5.21
C PHE A 493 9.54 3.24 -5.40
N VAL A 494 8.52 3.14 -4.55
CA VAL A 494 7.47 2.13 -4.66
C VAL A 494 6.63 2.37 -5.90
N ASP A 495 6.19 3.61 -6.15
CA ASP A 495 5.39 3.96 -7.33
C ASP A 495 6.15 3.67 -8.63
N GLU A 496 7.46 3.99 -8.68
CA GLU A 496 8.28 3.69 -9.85
C GLU A 496 8.54 2.19 -10.03
N LEU A 497 8.76 1.45 -8.93
CA LEU A 497 8.88 -0.01 -8.98
C LEU A 497 7.60 -0.63 -9.55
N GLU A 498 6.43 -0.16 -9.11
CA GLU A 498 5.15 -0.63 -9.60
C GLU A 498 4.96 -0.30 -11.10
N ARG A 499 5.22 0.96 -11.48
CA ARG A 499 5.17 1.40 -12.88
C ARG A 499 6.03 0.50 -13.77
N MET A 500 7.24 0.18 -13.31
CA MET A 500 8.17 -0.68 -14.03
C MET A 500 7.66 -2.12 -14.15
N ILE A 501 7.18 -2.71 -13.06
CA ILE A 501 6.64 -4.09 -13.06
C ILE A 501 5.46 -4.22 -14.02
N GLU A 502 4.61 -3.20 -14.12
CA GLU A 502 3.45 -3.25 -15.01
C GLU A 502 3.76 -2.91 -16.47
N SER A 503 4.65 -1.95 -16.71
CA SER A 503 4.92 -1.43 -18.06
C SER A 503 5.94 -2.29 -18.81
N GLU A 504 6.87 -2.92 -18.08
CA GLU A 504 7.97 -3.70 -18.65
C GLU A 504 7.77 -5.19 -18.40
N ARG A 505 7.41 -5.94 -19.44
CA ARG A 505 7.26 -7.41 -19.37
C ARG A 505 8.51 -8.10 -18.81
N GLY A 506 9.69 -7.58 -19.15
CA GLY A 506 10.96 -8.11 -18.63
C GLY A 506 11.11 -7.95 -17.11
N ALA A 507 10.56 -6.89 -16.51
CA ALA A 507 10.54 -6.71 -15.07
C ALA A 507 9.50 -7.62 -14.43
N GLN A 508 8.30 -7.70 -15.01
CA GLN A 508 7.22 -8.58 -14.56
C GLN A 508 7.67 -10.05 -14.45
N GLU A 509 8.37 -10.58 -15.46
CA GLU A 509 8.85 -11.97 -15.49
C GLU A 509 9.90 -12.28 -14.41
N LEU A 510 10.53 -11.26 -13.81
CA LEU A 510 11.53 -11.41 -12.76
C LEU A 510 10.94 -11.40 -11.34
N ILE A 511 9.72 -10.88 -11.18
CA ILE A 511 9.02 -10.82 -9.89
C ILE A 511 8.16 -12.06 -9.72
N THR A 512 8.42 -12.85 -8.68
CA THR A 512 7.60 -14.04 -8.38
C THR A 512 6.30 -13.66 -7.69
N SER A 513 5.32 -14.58 -7.64
CA SER A 513 4.11 -14.40 -6.83
C SER A 513 4.42 -14.11 -5.35
N TYR A 514 5.52 -14.66 -4.82
CA TYR A 514 5.97 -14.40 -3.46
C TYR A 514 6.45 -12.95 -3.30
N LEU A 515 7.35 -12.48 -4.16
CA LEU A 515 7.84 -11.11 -4.13
C LEU A 515 6.73 -10.08 -4.35
N SER A 516 5.77 -10.37 -5.23
CA SER A 516 4.62 -9.50 -5.47
C SER A 516 3.79 -9.27 -4.20
N LYS A 517 3.63 -10.28 -3.33
CA LYS A 517 2.95 -10.11 -2.04
C LYS A 517 3.73 -9.20 -1.09
N VAL A 518 5.05 -9.41 -0.99
CA VAL A 518 5.94 -8.59 -0.15
C VAL A 518 5.94 -7.12 -0.62
N ILE A 519 6.03 -6.90 -1.93
CA ILE A 519 5.92 -5.56 -2.54
C ILE A 519 4.53 -4.95 -2.26
N GLY A 520 3.46 -5.76 -2.32
CA GLY A 520 2.12 -5.31 -1.96
C GLY A 520 2.01 -4.78 -0.53
N ASP A 521 2.60 -5.47 0.45
CA ASP A 521 2.61 -5.02 1.85
C ASP A 521 3.39 -3.72 2.03
N ILE A 522 4.58 -3.64 1.41
CA ILE A 522 5.41 -2.43 1.34
C ILE A 522 4.59 -1.27 0.76
N SER A 523 3.83 -1.51 -0.30
CA SER A 523 3.09 -0.47 -0.99
C SER A 523 1.86 0.02 -0.21
N ILE A 524 1.15 -0.86 0.50
CA ILE A 524 0.04 -0.46 1.38
C ILE A 524 0.55 0.48 2.48
N ILE A 525 1.67 0.13 3.13
CA ILE A 525 2.25 0.96 4.19
C ILE A 525 2.77 2.28 3.61
N SER A 526 3.43 2.22 2.45
CA SER A 526 3.92 3.39 1.71
C SER A 526 2.79 4.36 1.35
N GLN A 527 1.64 3.85 0.88
CA GLN A 527 0.48 4.68 0.58
C GLN A 527 -0.10 5.34 1.84
N CYS A 528 -0.09 4.66 2.98
CA CYS A 528 -0.51 5.27 4.25
C CYS A 528 0.42 6.43 4.65
N LEU A 529 1.74 6.25 4.50
CA LEU A 529 2.73 7.32 4.74
C LEU A 529 2.52 8.49 3.77
N ASN A 530 2.32 8.21 2.49
CA ASN A 530 2.04 9.23 1.46
C ASN A 530 0.78 10.04 1.81
N GLN A 531 -0.30 9.39 2.25
CA GLN A 531 -1.52 10.08 2.69
C GLN A 531 -1.28 11.02 3.88
N LEU A 532 -0.45 10.62 4.86
CA LEU A 532 -0.09 11.50 5.97
C LEU A 532 0.72 12.72 5.49
N ALA A 533 1.60 12.55 4.50
CA ALA A 533 2.37 13.66 3.92
C ALA A 533 1.48 14.69 3.19
N LEU A 534 0.28 14.30 2.75
CA LEU A 534 -0.70 15.22 2.15
C LEU A 534 -1.38 16.14 3.17
N TYR A 535 -1.20 15.93 4.48
CA TYR A 535 -1.88 16.73 5.50
C TYR A 535 -1.21 18.10 5.76
N GLN A 536 -1.12 18.88 4.69
CA GLN A 536 -0.48 20.19 4.66
C GLN A 536 -1.37 21.27 5.31
N PRO A 537 -0.77 22.30 5.94
CA PRO A 537 0.66 22.56 6.06
C PRO A 537 1.33 21.77 7.20
N TRP A 538 0.54 21.10 8.05
CA TRP A 538 1.04 20.47 9.27
C TRP A 538 2.11 19.44 8.96
N ALA A 539 1.95 18.61 7.93
CA ALA A 539 2.85 17.50 7.59
C ALA A 539 4.35 17.87 7.52
N ARG A 540 4.66 19.15 7.31
CA ARG A 540 6.02 19.68 7.30
C ARG A 540 6.72 19.63 8.67
N THR A 541 5.98 19.56 9.77
CA THR A 541 6.53 19.47 11.14
C THR A 541 6.73 18.04 11.63
N TRP A 542 6.35 17.01 10.86
CA TRP A 542 6.35 15.62 11.36
C TRP A 542 7.73 15.20 11.85
N GLU A 543 8.77 15.50 11.09
CA GLU A 543 10.16 15.18 11.44
C GLU A 543 10.55 15.74 12.82
N SER A 544 10.38 17.04 13.03
CA SER A 544 10.71 17.70 14.30
C SER A 544 9.79 17.27 15.44
N ASP A 545 8.48 17.11 15.19
CA ASP A 545 7.51 16.72 16.21
C ASP A 545 7.72 15.26 16.65
N LEU A 546 8.16 14.39 15.74
CA LEU A 546 8.54 13.00 16.01
C LEU A 546 9.84 12.93 16.80
N GLU A 547 10.84 13.75 16.45
CA GLU A 547 12.12 13.81 17.17
C GLU A 547 11.89 14.23 18.64
N GLU A 548 11.11 15.29 18.87
CA GLU A 548 10.76 15.77 20.22
C GLU A 548 10.08 14.68 21.07
N ARG A 549 9.28 13.80 20.43
CA ARG A 549 8.46 12.78 21.10
C ARG A 549 9.03 11.36 20.99
N GLN A 550 10.23 11.20 20.43
CA GLN A 550 10.76 9.91 20.01
C GLN A 550 10.81 8.89 21.15
N GLU A 551 11.32 9.28 22.30
CA GLU A 551 11.49 8.37 23.44
C GLU A 551 10.14 7.89 23.98
N LYS A 552 9.16 8.79 24.11
CA LYS A 552 7.81 8.45 24.54
C LYS A 552 7.14 7.48 23.56
N LEU A 553 7.21 7.78 22.26
CA LEU A 553 6.62 6.92 21.22
C LEU A 553 7.27 5.54 21.19
N LYS A 554 8.58 5.47 21.39
CA LYS A 554 9.32 4.21 21.46
C LYS A 554 8.91 3.38 22.67
N GLN A 555 8.81 3.99 23.85
CA GLN A 555 8.34 3.30 25.06
C GLN A 555 6.91 2.77 24.88
N GLU A 556 5.99 3.59 24.38
CA GLU A 556 4.62 3.16 24.08
C GLU A 556 4.55 2.02 23.06
N TYR A 557 5.43 2.04 22.05
CA TYR A 557 5.55 0.97 21.06
C TYR A 557 6.04 -0.32 21.70
N GLU A 558 7.11 -0.27 22.50
CA GLU A 558 7.66 -1.45 23.20
C GLU A 558 6.61 -2.08 24.13
N GLU A 559 5.92 -1.26 24.94
CA GLU A 559 4.88 -1.74 25.86
C GLU A 559 3.69 -2.41 25.15
N ARG A 560 3.22 -1.81 24.05
CA ARG A 560 2.08 -2.34 23.27
C ARG A 560 2.44 -3.58 22.47
N THR A 561 3.67 -3.67 21.98
CA THR A 561 4.13 -4.77 21.12
C THR A 561 4.83 -5.90 21.89
N GLU A 562 4.96 -5.78 23.21
CA GLU A 562 5.50 -6.82 24.09
C GLU A 562 4.88 -8.22 23.85
N PRO A 563 3.53 -8.38 23.71
CA PRO A 563 2.96 -9.68 23.36
C PRO A 563 3.52 -10.24 22.06
N TRP A 564 3.76 -9.40 21.04
CA TRP A 564 4.30 -9.81 19.73
C TRP A 564 5.72 -10.33 19.86
N VAL A 565 6.53 -9.69 20.70
CA VAL A 565 7.89 -10.16 21.03
C VAL A 565 7.83 -11.54 21.69
N GLN A 566 6.91 -11.74 22.64
CA GLN A 566 6.69 -13.05 23.27
C GLN A 566 6.25 -14.11 22.26
N MET A 567 5.33 -13.77 21.34
CA MET A 567 4.93 -14.68 20.24
C MET A 567 6.14 -15.08 19.38
N HIS A 568 6.95 -14.09 18.97
CA HIS A 568 8.14 -14.32 18.18
C HIS A 568 9.12 -15.27 18.88
N LEU A 569 9.40 -15.03 20.16
CA LEU A 569 10.31 -15.86 20.96
C LEU A 569 9.75 -17.28 21.16
N ALA A 570 8.46 -17.40 21.48
CA ALA A 570 7.81 -18.70 21.68
C ALA A 570 7.90 -19.59 20.43
N LEU A 571 7.62 -19.02 19.26
CA LEU A 571 7.72 -19.71 17.98
C LEU A 571 9.16 -20.00 17.59
N LYS A 572 10.08 -19.05 17.82
CA LYS A 572 11.51 -19.26 17.56
C LYS A 572 12.07 -20.43 18.37
N ASP A 573 11.66 -20.57 19.63
CA ASP A 573 12.04 -21.70 20.47
C ASP A 573 11.40 -23.02 20.01
N LEU A 574 10.17 -22.99 19.48
CA LEU A 574 9.50 -24.17 18.94
C LEU A 574 10.17 -24.67 17.65
N PHE A 575 10.88 -23.82 16.92
CA PHE A 575 11.62 -24.19 15.71
C PHE A 575 13.14 -24.07 15.92
N PRO A 576 13.73 -24.89 16.82
CA PRO A 576 15.15 -24.80 17.12
C PRO A 576 15.98 -25.24 15.90
N GLN A 577 17.15 -24.62 15.73
CA GLN A 577 18.07 -24.93 14.63
C GLN A 577 18.99 -26.12 14.98
N THR A 578 18.38 -27.23 15.42
CA THR A 578 19.05 -28.46 15.86
C THR A 578 18.93 -29.58 14.84
N ILE A 579 19.85 -30.56 14.91
CA ILE A 579 19.82 -31.75 14.04
C ILE A 579 18.57 -32.59 14.34
N ASP A 580 18.24 -32.76 15.61
CA ASP A 580 17.05 -33.50 16.03
C ASP A 580 15.81 -32.65 15.79
N ALA A 581 14.88 -33.18 14.98
CA ALA A 581 13.58 -32.58 14.77
C ALA A 581 12.65 -32.89 15.95
N ASN A 582 12.02 -31.87 16.51
CA ASN A 582 10.86 -32.05 17.37
C ASN A 582 9.60 -32.41 16.55
N GLU A 583 8.47 -32.58 17.24
CA GLU A 583 7.24 -33.02 16.59
C GLU A 583 6.68 -32.01 15.59
N ALA A 584 6.70 -30.71 15.91
CA ALA A 584 6.28 -29.65 14.99
C ALA A 584 7.07 -29.69 13.66
N ILE A 585 8.40 -29.84 13.72
CA ILE A 585 9.23 -29.96 12.51
C ILE A 585 8.89 -31.23 11.73
N ARG A 586 8.70 -32.36 12.43
CA ARG A 586 8.36 -33.64 11.79
C ARG A 586 7.02 -33.61 11.09
N LEU A 587 6.01 -32.94 11.65
CA LEU A 587 4.66 -32.83 11.10
C LEU A 587 4.60 -31.84 9.93
N GLY A 588 5.31 -30.71 10.04
CA GLY A 588 5.34 -29.67 9.00
C GLY A 588 6.19 -30.00 7.77
N ASP A 589 7.17 -30.90 7.87
CA ASP A 589 8.02 -31.30 6.73
C ASP A 589 7.21 -32.02 5.63
N PRO A 590 7.13 -31.45 4.40
CA PRO A 590 6.40 -32.04 3.28
C PRO A 590 7.22 -33.08 2.48
N THR A 591 8.51 -33.26 2.80
CA THR A 591 9.45 -34.06 1.99
C THR A 591 9.00 -35.52 1.86
N GLY A 592 9.13 -36.10 0.66
CA GLY A 592 8.78 -37.50 0.42
C GLY A 592 7.28 -37.76 0.32
N ASN A 593 6.50 -36.76 -0.12
CA ASN A 593 5.03 -36.84 -0.23
C ASN A 593 4.35 -37.17 1.11
N LYS A 594 4.85 -36.62 2.22
CA LYS A 594 4.23 -36.78 3.55
C LYS A 594 2.89 -36.05 3.68
N ILE A 595 2.61 -35.09 2.79
CA ILE A 595 1.36 -34.34 2.72
C ILE A 595 0.81 -34.50 1.31
N VAL A 596 -0.25 -35.30 1.15
CA VAL A 596 -0.87 -35.61 -0.15
C VAL A 596 -2.31 -35.12 -0.13
N TYR A 597 -2.58 -34.01 -0.81
CA TYR A 597 -3.88 -33.34 -0.75
C TYR A 597 -4.59 -33.31 -2.12
N PRO A 598 -5.24 -34.41 -2.56
CA PRO A 598 -5.84 -34.54 -3.89
C PRO A 598 -7.21 -33.84 -4.01
N ILE A 599 -7.32 -32.60 -3.53
CA ILE A 599 -8.61 -31.88 -3.39
C ILE A 599 -9.33 -31.63 -4.73
N GLY A 600 -8.56 -31.50 -5.81
CA GLY A 600 -9.09 -31.34 -7.18
C GLY A 600 -9.38 -32.65 -7.91
N LYS A 601 -9.15 -33.81 -7.28
CA LYS A 601 -9.44 -35.13 -7.89
C LYS A 601 -10.84 -35.60 -7.50
N ARG A 602 -11.41 -36.48 -8.35
CA ARG A 602 -12.69 -37.14 -8.07
C ARG A 602 -12.66 -37.83 -6.69
N ARG A 603 -13.73 -37.67 -5.91
CA ARG A 603 -13.88 -38.36 -4.63
C ARG A 603 -14.02 -39.87 -4.85
N ASN A 604 -13.17 -40.62 -4.17
CA ASN A 604 -13.23 -42.07 -4.02
C ASN A 604 -12.64 -42.41 -2.65
N LYS A 605 -12.85 -43.63 -2.16
CA LYS A 605 -12.39 -44.07 -0.82
C LYS A 605 -10.92 -43.72 -0.55
N LYS A 606 -10.02 -43.97 -1.50
CA LYS A 606 -8.58 -43.66 -1.36
C LYS A 606 -8.33 -42.15 -1.26
N ASN A 607 -8.87 -41.38 -2.20
CA ASN A 607 -8.65 -39.93 -2.24
C ASN A 607 -9.25 -39.24 -1.01
N VAL A 608 -10.39 -39.71 -0.49
CA VAL A 608 -10.98 -39.19 0.75
C VAL A 608 -10.10 -39.51 1.95
N GLU A 609 -9.57 -40.73 2.07
CA GLU A 609 -8.64 -41.06 3.15
C GLU A 609 -7.33 -40.24 3.06
N ASP A 610 -6.76 -40.08 1.87
CA ASP A 610 -5.56 -39.25 1.65
C ASP A 610 -5.79 -37.78 2.09
N LEU A 611 -6.99 -37.22 1.81
CA LEU A 611 -7.38 -35.88 2.27
C LEU A 611 -7.49 -35.81 3.80
N ARG A 612 -8.24 -36.73 4.41
CA ARG A 612 -8.43 -36.78 5.87
C ARG A 612 -7.12 -37.01 6.62
N GLN A 613 -6.21 -37.84 6.09
CA GLN A 613 -4.90 -38.05 6.68
C GLN A 613 -4.05 -36.78 6.64
N SER A 614 -4.06 -36.05 5.52
CA SER A 614 -3.33 -34.79 5.39
C SER A 614 -3.92 -33.68 6.28
N GLU A 615 -5.24 -33.62 6.41
CA GLU A 615 -5.94 -32.70 7.32
C GLU A 615 -5.58 -32.99 8.78
N ARG A 616 -5.69 -34.25 9.24
CA ARG A 616 -5.28 -34.65 10.61
C ARG A 616 -3.82 -34.33 10.92
N ARG A 617 -2.93 -34.52 9.95
CA ARG A 617 -1.51 -34.19 10.10
C ARG A 617 -1.29 -32.68 10.27
N LEU A 618 -2.02 -31.87 9.51
CA LEU A 618 -1.99 -30.42 9.61
C LEU A 618 -2.54 -29.97 10.97
N ASP A 619 -3.62 -30.57 11.44
CA ASP A 619 -4.20 -30.28 12.76
C ASP A 619 -3.20 -30.59 13.88
N ALA A 620 -2.56 -31.75 13.83
CA ALA A 620 -1.51 -32.11 14.80
C ALA A 620 -0.34 -31.12 14.78
N PHE A 621 0.05 -30.60 13.61
CA PHE A 621 1.10 -29.58 13.50
C PHE A 621 0.70 -28.28 14.21
N TRP A 622 -0.52 -27.80 13.98
CA TRP A 622 -1.02 -26.57 14.61
C TRP A 622 -1.26 -26.72 16.10
N VAL A 623 -1.65 -27.91 16.57
CA VAL A 623 -1.76 -28.21 18.02
C VAL A 623 -0.43 -27.99 18.74
N GLU A 624 0.71 -28.35 18.13
CA GLU A 624 2.03 -28.10 18.74
C GLU A 624 2.37 -26.60 18.82
N ILE A 625 1.94 -25.83 17.83
CA ILE A 625 2.08 -24.36 17.83
C ILE A 625 1.19 -23.75 18.93
N ASP A 626 -0.07 -24.17 19.00
CA ASP A 626 -1.04 -23.64 19.96
C ASP A 626 -0.60 -23.91 21.40
N LYS A 627 -0.07 -25.10 21.68
CA LYS A 627 0.56 -25.43 22.97
C LYS A 627 1.74 -24.51 23.29
N ALA A 628 2.63 -24.26 22.33
CA ALA A 628 3.79 -23.39 22.55
C ALA A 628 3.36 -21.94 22.86
N MET A 629 2.35 -21.45 22.14
CA MET A 629 1.77 -20.13 22.37
C MET A 629 1.11 -20.03 23.75
N ALA A 630 0.26 -20.99 24.11
CA ALA A 630 -0.42 -21.02 25.41
C ALA A 630 0.56 -21.10 26.59
N ALA A 631 1.68 -21.82 26.42
CA ALA A 631 2.67 -21.99 27.47
C ALA A 631 3.59 -20.77 27.67
N LYS A 632 3.87 -20.01 26.61
CA LYS A 632 4.94 -18.99 26.63
C LYS A 632 4.47 -17.55 26.48
N VAL A 633 3.24 -17.31 26.04
CA VAL A 633 2.73 -15.95 25.82
C VAL A 633 1.78 -15.56 26.96
N SER A 634 2.32 -14.78 27.89
CA SER A 634 1.63 -14.38 29.13
C SER A 634 0.39 -13.51 28.91
N ARG A 635 0.43 -12.65 27.89
CA ARG A 635 -0.66 -11.74 27.49
C ARG A 635 -1.23 -12.11 26.12
N PHE A 636 -1.53 -13.38 25.92
CA PHE A 636 -2.18 -13.82 24.68
C PHE A 636 -3.62 -13.29 24.56
N ARG A 637 -4.30 -13.10 25.71
CA ARG A 637 -5.66 -12.55 25.77
C ARG A 637 -5.69 -11.09 25.31
N GLY A 638 -6.62 -10.76 24.42
CA GLY A 638 -6.80 -9.42 23.86
C GLY A 638 -5.95 -9.14 22.62
N THR A 639 -5.17 -10.12 22.15
CA THR A 639 -4.42 -10.03 20.89
C THR A 639 -5.33 -10.29 19.69
N ALA A 640 -4.95 -9.77 18.52
CA ALA A 640 -5.75 -9.95 17.30
C ALA A 640 -5.81 -11.42 16.87
N VAL A 641 -4.70 -12.16 17.03
CA VAL A 641 -4.65 -13.59 16.76
C VAL A 641 -5.53 -14.38 17.71
N GLN A 642 -5.56 -14.03 19.00
CA GLN A 642 -6.47 -14.68 19.94
C GLN A 642 -7.94 -14.43 19.56
N ALA A 643 -8.30 -13.18 19.24
CA ALA A 643 -9.65 -12.85 18.77
C ALA A 643 -10.03 -13.60 17.47
N LEU A 644 -9.06 -13.83 16.58
CA LEU A 644 -9.21 -14.64 15.38
C LEU A 644 -9.47 -16.12 15.70
N LEU A 645 -8.73 -16.70 16.64
CA LEU A 645 -8.76 -18.14 16.95
C LEU A 645 -9.92 -18.53 17.90
N ASP A 646 -10.33 -17.66 18.80
CA ASP A 646 -11.40 -17.91 19.78
C ASP A 646 -12.81 -17.51 19.30
N SER A 647 -12.95 -17.04 18.06
CA SER A 647 -14.24 -16.62 17.52
C SER A 647 -15.22 -17.79 17.36
N GLU A 648 -16.36 -17.74 18.07
CA GLU A 648 -17.44 -18.75 18.06
C GLU A 648 -17.98 -19.10 16.65
N TRP A 649 -17.76 -18.22 15.67
CA TRP A 649 -18.29 -18.32 14.32
C TRP A 649 -17.32 -18.93 13.30
N ARG A 650 -16.11 -19.32 13.72
CA ARG A 650 -15.07 -19.71 12.76
C ARG A 650 -14.70 -21.18 12.91
N ILE A 651 -15.25 -21.96 11.99
CA ILE A 651 -15.19 -23.42 11.96
C ILE A 651 -14.33 -23.86 10.76
N LEU A 652 -13.34 -24.73 10.98
CA LEU A 652 -12.47 -25.27 9.94
C LEU A 652 -13.24 -26.23 9.04
N GLN A 653 -13.11 -26.05 7.72
CA GLN A 653 -13.66 -26.99 6.76
C GLN A 653 -12.82 -28.27 6.72
N ARG A 654 -13.43 -29.43 7.00
CA ARG A 654 -12.79 -30.75 6.99
C ARG A 654 -13.53 -31.72 6.06
N THR A 655 -12.79 -32.69 5.54
CA THR A 655 -13.35 -33.74 4.69
C THR A 655 -14.09 -34.77 5.55
N GLY A 656 -15.39 -34.95 5.29
CA GLY A 656 -16.21 -35.97 5.95
C GLY A 656 -15.77 -37.41 5.62
N GLU A 657 -16.33 -38.38 6.33
CA GLU A 657 -16.06 -39.80 6.06
C GLU A 657 -16.54 -40.21 4.66
N TRP A 658 -15.90 -41.22 4.06
CA TRP A 658 -16.35 -41.75 2.77
C TRP A 658 -17.61 -42.60 2.98
N GLU A 659 -18.71 -42.14 2.39
CA GLU A 659 -19.96 -42.90 2.26
C GLU A 659 -20.06 -43.47 0.84
N GLU A 660 -20.40 -44.76 0.72
CA GLU A 660 -20.66 -45.36 -0.59
C GLU A 660 -21.98 -44.80 -1.17
N PRO A 661 -21.99 -44.29 -2.41
CA PRO A 661 -23.23 -43.80 -3.00
C PRO A 661 -24.19 -44.97 -3.19
N GLU A 662 -25.27 -44.99 -2.41
CA GLU A 662 -26.36 -45.96 -2.59
C GLU A 662 -27.00 -45.80 -3.97
N ASN A 663 -27.47 -46.92 -4.53
CA ASN A 663 -27.88 -47.10 -5.91
C ASN A 663 -28.69 -45.94 -6.52
N GLN A 664 -28.37 -45.64 -7.78
CA GLN A 664 -29.05 -44.68 -8.66
C GLN A 664 -30.57 -44.90 -8.66
N HIS A 665 -31.31 -44.13 -7.87
CA HIS A 665 -32.66 -43.63 -8.14
C HIS A 665 -33.19 -42.85 -6.92
N GLN A 666 -32.65 -41.65 -6.69
CA GLN A 666 -33.39 -40.53 -6.14
C GLN A 666 -32.53 -39.27 -6.25
N GLN A 667 -32.87 -38.41 -7.22
CA GLN A 667 -32.46 -37.01 -7.20
C GLN A 667 -33.21 -36.33 -6.05
N SER A 668 -32.67 -36.45 -4.85
CA SER A 668 -33.07 -35.67 -3.69
C SER A 668 -31.83 -35.32 -2.90
N GLN A 669 -31.38 -34.08 -3.10
CA GLN A 669 -30.59 -33.25 -2.19
C GLN A 669 -29.54 -34.00 -1.35
N SER A 670 -28.35 -34.24 -1.93
CA SER A 670 -27.20 -34.72 -1.15
C SER A 670 -26.66 -33.58 -0.28
N THR A 671 -26.92 -33.66 1.01
CA THR A 671 -26.35 -32.84 2.06
C THR A 671 -24.81 -32.91 2.05
N LEU A 672 -24.19 -31.75 1.85
CA LEU A 672 -22.81 -31.34 2.19
C LEU A 672 -21.89 -32.45 2.77
N HIS A 673 -21.00 -33.02 1.94
CA HIS A 673 -19.84 -33.83 2.37
C HIS A 673 -18.72 -33.02 3.08
N THR A 674 -19.08 -31.88 3.65
CA THR A 674 -18.19 -30.96 4.33
C THR A 674 -18.49 -31.02 5.82
N HIS A 675 -17.51 -31.45 6.61
CA HIS A 675 -17.58 -31.40 8.06
C HIS A 675 -17.00 -30.07 8.54
N TYR A 676 -17.60 -29.50 9.57
CA TYR A 676 -17.23 -28.21 10.14
C TYR A 676 -16.72 -28.47 11.56
N GLU A 677 -15.42 -28.33 11.80
CA GLU A 677 -14.78 -28.54 13.11
C GLU A 677 -14.29 -27.24 13.75
N PRO A 678 -14.65 -26.93 15.01
CA PRO A 678 -14.11 -25.75 15.69
C PRO A 678 -12.59 -25.79 15.70
N ILE A 679 -11.93 -24.63 15.61
CA ILE A 679 -10.50 -24.57 15.91
C ILE A 679 -10.31 -25.07 17.35
N PRO A 680 -9.44 -26.05 17.62
CA PRO A 680 -9.18 -26.50 18.99
C PRO A 680 -8.66 -25.33 19.85
N SER A 681 -9.51 -24.74 20.69
CA SER A 681 -9.07 -23.68 21.60
C SER A 681 -8.42 -24.31 22.83
N VAL A 682 -7.08 -24.35 22.82
CA VAL A 682 -6.27 -24.61 24.02
C VAL A 682 -6.37 -23.42 25.00
N TYR A 683 -6.93 -22.29 24.55
CA TYR A 683 -6.96 -21.01 25.26
C TYR A 683 -8.19 -20.83 26.19
N SER A 684 -9.23 -21.67 26.07
CA SER A 684 -10.45 -21.55 26.88
C SER A 684 -10.32 -22.02 28.34
N ASN A 685 -9.22 -22.67 28.73
CA ASN A 685 -9.06 -23.22 30.08
C ASN A 685 -8.20 -22.34 31.00
N THR A 686 -8.62 -21.10 31.25
CA THR A 686 -8.20 -20.33 32.44
C THR A 686 -9.36 -19.47 32.97
N HIS A 687 -10.41 -20.12 33.48
CA HIS A 687 -11.39 -19.50 34.36
C HIS A 687 -10.96 -19.70 35.83
N PRO A 688 -10.61 -18.65 36.59
CA PRO A 688 -10.58 -18.73 38.04
C PRO A 688 -12.00 -18.48 38.57
N GLY A 689 -12.65 -19.55 39.05
CA GLY A 689 -13.77 -19.48 39.98
C GLY A 689 -15.17 -19.37 39.36
N GLY A 690 -15.91 -20.47 39.40
CA GLY A 690 -17.36 -20.51 39.11
C GLY A 690 -17.81 -21.92 38.81
N SER A 691 -18.25 -22.65 39.84
CA SER A 691 -18.81 -24.00 39.77
C SER A 691 -19.97 -24.07 38.77
N SER A 692 -19.85 -24.90 37.74
CA SER A 692 -20.96 -25.30 36.88
C SER A 692 -21.61 -26.54 37.48
N GLU A 693 -22.82 -26.38 38.00
CA GLU A 693 -23.69 -27.50 38.34
C GLU A 693 -24.41 -27.99 37.08
N ASP A 694 -24.32 -29.31 36.94
CA ASP A 694 -24.82 -30.23 35.96
C ASP A 694 -26.36 -30.23 35.86
N ILE A 695 -26.93 -29.98 34.67
CA ILE A 695 -28.27 -30.49 34.32
C ILE A 695 -28.27 -30.97 32.86
N SER A 696 -27.95 -32.25 32.71
CA SER A 696 -28.36 -33.07 31.58
C SER A 696 -29.88 -33.35 31.65
N GLN A 697 -30.62 -33.23 30.54
CA GLN A 697 -31.56 -34.27 30.07
C GLN A 697 -32.22 -33.98 28.68
N PRO A 698 -32.60 -35.03 27.93
CA PRO A 698 -32.79 -35.03 26.48
C PRO A 698 -34.24 -34.82 26.02
N GLN A 699 -34.44 -34.17 24.86
CA GLN A 699 -35.76 -34.05 24.22
C GLN A 699 -36.17 -35.34 23.50
N LYS A 700 -37.36 -35.85 23.87
CA LYS A 700 -38.04 -36.98 23.22
C LYS A 700 -38.75 -36.52 21.94
N ILE A 701 -38.47 -37.22 20.84
CA ILE A 701 -39.18 -37.15 19.57
C ILE A 701 -40.60 -37.71 19.74
N LYS A 702 -41.62 -36.98 19.24
CA LYS A 702 -43.00 -37.48 19.12
C LYS A 702 -43.55 -37.16 17.73
N VAL A 703 -43.77 -38.21 16.94
CA VAL A 703 -44.37 -38.19 15.60
C VAL A 703 -45.86 -37.82 15.71
N LYS A 704 -46.38 -36.98 14.80
CA LYS A 704 -47.82 -36.73 14.62
C LYS A 704 -48.26 -37.00 13.18
N THR A 705 -49.42 -37.66 13.06
CA THR A 705 -50.07 -38.09 11.82
C THR A 705 -51.29 -37.21 11.52
N ARG A 706 -51.36 -36.67 10.29
CA ARG A 706 -52.51 -36.24 9.44
C ARG A 706 -53.78 -35.56 10.03
N GLY A 707 -54.18 -34.43 9.40
CA GLY A 707 -55.59 -34.07 9.17
C GLY A 707 -55.93 -32.55 9.12
N THR A 708 -56.43 -32.07 7.97
CA THR A 708 -57.15 -30.77 7.73
C THR A 708 -58.60 -31.09 7.27
N PRO A 709 -59.63 -30.18 7.22
CA PRO A 709 -59.60 -28.70 7.10
C PRO A 709 -60.66 -27.86 7.92
N ARG A 710 -60.52 -26.52 7.79
CA ARG A 710 -61.33 -25.29 8.14
C ARG A 710 -62.87 -25.36 7.84
N PRO A 711 -63.72 -24.30 8.09
CA PRO A 711 -63.54 -22.96 8.74
C PRO A 711 -64.72 -22.44 9.64
N LEU A 712 -64.55 -21.33 10.38
CA LEU A 712 -65.39 -20.09 10.33
C LEU A 712 -65.06 -19.05 11.44
N SER A 713 -65.23 -17.78 11.05
CA SER A 713 -65.07 -16.47 11.74
C SER A 713 -65.91 -16.35 13.05
N THR A 714 -65.67 -15.48 14.05
CA THR A 714 -65.39 -14.02 14.06
C THR A 714 -65.10 -13.52 15.50
N GLN A 715 -64.18 -12.55 15.67
CA GLN A 715 -64.04 -11.50 16.74
C GLN A 715 -63.94 -11.93 18.24
N ALA A 716 -63.17 -11.31 19.14
CA ALA A 716 -62.15 -10.25 19.16
C ALA A 716 -61.61 -10.20 20.62
N LEU A 717 -60.40 -9.65 20.81
CA LEU A 717 -59.84 -8.95 22.00
C LEU A 717 -58.41 -9.42 22.39
N ASP A 718 -57.46 -8.67 21.85
CA ASP A 718 -56.28 -8.06 22.48
C ASP A 718 -55.43 -8.87 23.48
N VAL A 719 -54.37 -9.47 22.94
CA VAL A 719 -53.04 -9.51 23.58
C VAL A 719 -52.00 -9.17 22.49
N GLU A 720 -52.10 -7.97 21.92
CA GLU A 720 -51.05 -7.37 21.10
C GLU A 720 -50.04 -6.67 22.02
N ALA A 721 -49.04 -7.43 22.47
CA ALA A 721 -47.69 -6.96 22.78
C ALA A 721 -46.87 -8.17 23.27
N LEU A 722 -45.73 -8.45 22.62
CA LEU A 722 -44.69 -9.45 22.97
C LEU A 722 -44.62 -10.77 22.17
N GLN A 723 -45.22 -10.89 20.99
CA GLN A 723 -44.97 -12.03 20.08
C GLN A 723 -44.96 -11.65 18.58
N GLN A 724 -44.10 -10.71 18.19
CA GLN A 724 -43.73 -10.48 16.79
C GLN A 724 -42.26 -10.09 16.66
N GLU A 725 -41.32 -10.99 16.93
CA GLU A 725 -39.94 -10.87 16.40
C GLU A 725 -39.26 -12.23 16.09
N ASP A 726 -40.02 -13.31 15.89
CA ASP A 726 -39.41 -14.64 15.68
C ASP A 726 -39.93 -15.40 14.44
N ASP A 727 -40.24 -14.67 13.38
CA ASP A 727 -40.46 -15.25 12.05
C ASP A 727 -40.03 -14.28 10.93
N ARG A 728 -38.73 -13.96 10.91
CA ARG A 728 -38.05 -13.58 9.66
C ARG A 728 -37.19 -14.76 9.26
N SER A 729 -37.74 -15.67 8.45
CA SER A 729 -36.90 -16.46 7.56
C SER A 729 -36.02 -15.48 6.78
N ASP A 730 -34.73 -15.44 7.08
CA ASP A 730 -33.76 -14.63 6.34
C ASP A 730 -33.89 -14.99 4.85
N VAL A 731 -34.50 -14.10 4.06
CA VAL A 731 -34.55 -14.24 2.62
C VAL A 731 -33.11 -14.08 2.15
N GLN A 732 -32.41 -15.20 1.90
CA GLN A 732 -31.05 -15.15 1.39
C GLN A 732 -31.04 -14.32 0.10
N PRO A 733 -30.19 -13.29 -0.01
CA PRO A 733 -30.16 -12.43 -1.18
C PRO A 733 -29.84 -13.26 -2.43
N THR A 734 -30.64 -13.11 -3.47
CA THR A 734 -30.42 -13.78 -4.76
C THR A 734 -29.83 -12.77 -5.73
N PHE A 735 -28.64 -13.07 -6.27
CA PHE A 735 -27.92 -12.25 -7.23
C PHE A 735 -28.23 -12.72 -8.66
N SER A 736 -28.96 -11.90 -9.40
CA SER A 736 -29.17 -12.14 -10.84
C SER A 736 -27.95 -11.66 -11.61
N VAL A 737 -27.21 -12.60 -12.22
CA VAL A 737 -25.96 -12.32 -12.91
C VAL A 737 -25.99 -12.85 -14.34
N ASP A 738 -25.19 -12.29 -15.25
CA ASP A 738 -25.08 -12.82 -16.61
C ASP A 738 -24.40 -14.20 -16.64
N ALA A 739 -24.48 -14.89 -17.78
CA ALA A 739 -23.91 -16.24 -17.93
C ALA A 739 -22.39 -16.29 -17.68
N ARG A 740 -21.65 -15.21 -17.94
CA ARG A 740 -20.20 -15.15 -17.71
C ARG A 740 -19.90 -15.14 -16.22
N ALA A 741 -20.56 -14.27 -15.46
CA ALA A 741 -20.44 -14.19 -14.01
C ALA A 741 -20.97 -15.46 -13.31
N TYR A 742 -22.07 -16.04 -13.80
CA TYR A 742 -22.63 -17.28 -13.27
C TYR A 742 -21.63 -18.44 -13.31
N ASN A 743 -20.94 -18.64 -14.44
CA ASN A 743 -19.92 -19.68 -14.58
C ASN A 743 -18.73 -19.49 -13.62
N VAL A 744 -18.38 -18.25 -13.31
CA VAL A 744 -17.33 -17.94 -12.31
C VAL A 744 -17.79 -18.37 -10.92
N PHE A 745 -19.00 -17.97 -10.49
CA PHE A 745 -19.51 -18.35 -9.17
C PHE A 745 -19.74 -19.86 -9.03
N GLN A 746 -20.18 -20.56 -10.09
CA GLN A 746 -20.21 -22.03 -10.10
C GLN A 746 -18.82 -22.65 -9.89
N THR A 747 -17.76 -22.02 -10.40
CA THR A 747 -16.39 -22.51 -10.20
C THR A 747 -15.88 -22.21 -8.78
N LEU A 748 -16.13 -20.99 -8.26
CA LEU A 748 -15.73 -20.58 -6.92
C LEU A 748 -16.41 -21.44 -5.83
N PHE A 749 -17.70 -21.72 -6.01
CA PHE A 749 -18.54 -22.50 -5.09
C PHE A 749 -18.76 -23.95 -5.54
N PHE A 750 -17.87 -24.48 -6.39
CA PHE A 750 -18.01 -25.80 -7.02
C PHE A 750 -18.43 -26.94 -6.08
N ASP A 751 -19.46 -27.68 -6.51
CA ASP A 751 -19.93 -28.90 -5.84
C ASP A 751 -19.17 -30.14 -6.37
N PRO A 752 -18.40 -30.84 -5.52
CA PRO A 752 -17.64 -32.04 -5.91
C PRO A 752 -18.48 -33.24 -6.34
N ALA A 753 -19.81 -33.21 -6.18
CA ALA A 753 -20.72 -34.23 -6.73
C ALA A 753 -20.90 -34.10 -8.26
N VAL A 754 -20.51 -32.98 -8.87
CA VAL A 754 -20.65 -32.73 -10.32
C VAL A 754 -19.50 -33.37 -11.09
N THR A 755 -19.81 -34.07 -12.18
CA THR A 755 -18.89 -34.94 -12.95
C THR A 755 -17.77 -34.22 -13.72
N THR A 756 -17.67 -32.90 -13.64
CA THR A 756 -16.69 -32.08 -14.38
C THR A 756 -15.74 -31.37 -13.43
N THR A 757 -14.43 -31.54 -13.61
CA THR A 757 -13.42 -30.68 -12.95
C THR A 757 -13.51 -29.28 -13.57
N PRO A 758 -13.82 -28.22 -12.80
CA PRO A 758 -13.89 -26.88 -13.35
C PRO A 758 -12.51 -26.42 -13.83
N GLY A 759 -12.47 -25.72 -14.96
CA GLY A 759 -11.24 -25.18 -15.54
C GLY A 759 -10.68 -23.99 -14.78
N GLU A 760 -9.61 -23.41 -15.32
CA GLU A 760 -9.06 -22.14 -14.81
C GLU A 760 -10.03 -20.98 -15.07
N VAL A 761 -10.10 -20.02 -14.14
CA VAL A 761 -10.92 -18.80 -14.30
C VAL A 761 -10.02 -17.65 -14.76
N PRO A 762 -10.26 -17.02 -15.93
CA PRO A 762 -9.55 -15.79 -16.31
C PRO A 762 -9.76 -14.68 -15.27
N TRP A 763 -8.70 -13.95 -14.93
CA TRP A 763 -8.78 -12.87 -13.92
C TRP A 763 -9.81 -11.80 -14.29
N SER A 764 -9.85 -11.40 -15.57
CA SER A 764 -10.85 -10.47 -16.08
C SER A 764 -12.30 -10.95 -15.91
N HIS A 765 -12.55 -12.25 -15.96
CA HIS A 765 -13.88 -12.81 -15.70
C HIS A 765 -14.21 -12.77 -14.21
N PHE A 766 -13.22 -12.95 -13.33
CA PHE A 766 -13.41 -12.78 -11.89
C PHE A 766 -13.73 -11.32 -11.52
N LEU A 767 -13.01 -10.35 -12.08
CA LEU A 767 -13.32 -8.92 -11.92
C LEU A 767 -14.75 -8.60 -12.36
N HIS A 768 -15.14 -9.06 -13.56
CA HIS A 768 -16.50 -8.92 -14.08
C HIS A 768 -17.54 -9.54 -13.15
N ALA A 769 -17.30 -10.75 -12.63
CA ALA A 769 -18.23 -11.43 -11.75
C ALA A 769 -18.44 -10.70 -10.42
N MET A 770 -17.36 -10.21 -9.81
CA MET A 770 -17.44 -9.41 -8.58
C MET A 770 -18.21 -8.10 -8.81
N SER A 771 -17.97 -7.42 -9.94
CA SER A 771 -18.71 -6.21 -10.28
C SER A 771 -20.18 -6.45 -10.59
N ALA A 772 -20.50 -7.53 -11.30
CA ALA A 772 -21.89 -7.96 -11.52
C ALA A 772 -22.61 -8.30 -10.21
N ALA A 773 -21.87 -8.71 -9.17
CA ALA A 773 -22.38 -8.98 -7.84
C ALA A 773 -22.43 -7.73 -6.92
N GLY A 774 -22.17 -6.51 -7.43
CA GLY A 774 -22.37 -5.27 -6.67
C GLY A 774 -21.11 -4.70 -5.99
N PHE A 775 -19.92 -5.05 -6.48
CA PHE A 775 -18.66 -4.46 -6.03
C PHE A 775 -18.07 -3.49 -7.05
N THR A 776 -17.46 -2.40 -6.58
CA THR A 776 -16.42 -1.71 -7.35
C THR A 776 -15.09 -2.40 -7.09
N ALA A 777 -14.28 -2.54 -8.14
CA ALA A 777 -12.95 -3.11 -8.04
C ALA A 777 -11.91 -2.01 -8.32
N MET A 778 -10.92 -1.93 -7.45
CA MET A 778 -9.79 -1.02 -7.58
C MET A 778 -8.50 -1.84 -7.58
N LYS A 779 -7.67 -1.65 -8.59
CA LYS A 779 -6.32 -2.20 -8.61
C LYS A 779 -5.46 -1.35 -7.67
N LEU A 780 -4.91 -1.98 -6.64
CA LEU A 780 -3.95 -1.35 -5.75
C LEU A 780 -2.55 -1.54 -6.36
N TYR A 781 -1.58 -1.91 -5.53
CA TYR A 781 -0.21 -2.21 -5.95
C TYR A 781 0.04 -3.71 -6.11
N GLY A 782 1.00 -4.06 -6.96
CA GLY A 782 1.41 -5.41 -7.30
C GLY A 782 0.24 -6.24 -7.81
N SER A 783 0.01 -7.37 -7.15
CA SER A 783 -1.12 -8.25 -7.46
C SER A 783 -2.40 -7.88 -6.69
N VAL A 784 -2.40 -6.88 -5.81
CA VAL A 784 -3.51 -6.65 -4.88
C VAL A 784 -4.65 -5.89 -5.56
N TRP A 785 -5.86 -6.44 -5.46
CA TRP A 785 -7.10 -5.79 -5.86
C TRP A 785 -8.03 -5.68 -4.66
N GLN A 786 -8.59 -4.50 -4.45
CA GLN A 786 -9.61 -4.23 -3.44
C GLN A 786 -10.99 -4.19 -4.07
N PHE A 787 -11.93 -4.87 -3.44
CA PHE A 787 -13.33 -4.89 -3.81
C PHE A 787 -14.13 -4.20 -2.72
N GLN A 788 -14.76 -3.07 -3.05
CA GLN A 788 -15.61 -2.29 -2.17
C GLN A 788 -17.08 -2.55 -2.52
N PRO A 789 -17.92 -2.93 -1.54
CA PRO A 789 -19.36 -3.02 -1.76
C PRO A 789 -19.95 -1.65 -2.13
N THR A 790 -20.80 -1.58 -3.16
CA THR A 790 -21.51 -0.34 -3.52
C THR A 790 -23.03 -0.45 -3.35
N ASN A 791 -23.59 -1.60 -3.73
CA ASN A 791 -25.04 -1.84 -3.72
C ASN A 791 -25.41 -3.10 -2.93
N LEU A 792 -24.66 -3.39 -1.87
CA LEU A 792 -24.86 -4.56 -1.02
C LEU A 792 -25.18 -4.14 0.41
N ASN A 793 -25.94 -4.97 1.13
CA ASN A 793 -26.22 -4.81 2.56
C ASN A 793 -25.01 -5.19 3.44
N VAL A 794 -23.79 -5.08 2.90
CA VAL A 794 -22.54 -5.37 3.60
C VAL A 794 -21.58 -4.20 3.37
N GLU A 795 -20.89 -3.77 4.42
CA GLU A 795 -19.93 -2.67 4.34
C GLU A 795 -18.48 -3.17 4.20
N ARG A 796 -18.25 -4.46 4.46
CA ARG A 796 -16.90 -5.05 4.52
C ARG A 796 -16.27 -5.18 3.14
N SER A 797 -15.15 -4.49 2.91
CA SER A 797 -14.30 -4.66 1.73
C SER A 797 -13.47 -5.94 1.80
N ILE A 798 -13.03 -6.45 0.64
CA ILE A 798 -12.18 -7.65 0.56
C ILE A 798 -11.05 -7.47 -0.45
N GLN A 799 -9.89 -8.07 -0.17
CA GLN A 799 -8.74 -8.06 -1.06
C GLN A 799 -8.43 -9.44 -1.64
N PHE A 800 -8.12 -9.47 -2.94
CA PHE A 800 -7.65 -10.67 -3.65
C PHE A 800 -6.36 -10.36 -4.43
N HIS A 801 -5.59 -11.42 -4.72
CA HIS A 801 -4.35 -11.31 -5.47
C HIS A 801 -4.56 -11.79 -6.92
N GLU A 802 -4.33 -10.90 -7.86
CA GLU A 802 -4.23 -11.21 -9.28
C GLU A 802 -3.20 -12.32 -9.52
N PRO A 803 -3.56 -13.39 -10.27
CA PRO A 803 -2.64 -14.50 -10.53
C PRO A 803 -1.43 -14.09 -11.37
N HIS A 804 -0.26 -14.19 -10.77
CA HIS A 804 1.00 -13.88 -11.45
C HIS A 804 1.75 -15.16 -11.90
N PRO A 805 2.30 -15.25 -13.13
CA PRO A 805 2.25 -14.27 -14.23
C PRO A 805 1.13 -14.54 -15.26
N ARG A 806 0.37 -15.63 -15.13
CA ARG A 806 -0.49 -16.16 -16.21
C ARG A 806 -1.91 -15.58 -16.28
N GLY A 807 -2.29 -14.66 -15.38
CA GLY A 807 -3.59 -13.95 -15.41
C GLY A 807 -4.82 -14.86 -15.28
N LYS A 808 -4.64 -16.10 -14.81
CA LYS A 808 -5.69 -17.11 -14.64
C LYS A 808 -5.63 -17.72 -13.26
N LEU A 809 -6.78 -17.83 -12.61
CA LEU A 809 -6.96 -18.46 -11.31
C LEU A 809 -7.01 -19.98 -11.50
N PRO A 810 -6.06 -20.75 -10.95
CA PRO A 810 -6.19 -22.19 -10.86
C PRO A 810 -7.43 -22.55 -10.05
N PHE A 811 -8.07 -23.67 -10.38
CA PHE A 811 -9.28 -24.15 -9.69
C PHE A 811 -9.15 -24.17 -8.16
N THR A 812 -8.01 -24.63 -7.63
CA THR A 812 -7.75 -24.66 -6.19
C THR A 812 -7.73 -23.26 -5.57
N THR A 813 -7.19 -22.26 -6.25
CA THR A 813 -7.24 -20.85 -5.81
C THR A 813 -8.65 -20.29 -5.90
N ALA A 814 -9.38 -20.57 -6.98
CA ALA A 814 -10.78 -20.18 -7.14
C ALA A 814 -11.65 -20.73 -6.00
N ARG A 815 -11.49 -22.00 -5.64
CA ARG A 815 -12.17 -22.63 -4.50
C ARG A 815 -11.87 -21.93 -3.17
N ARG A 816 -10.63 -21.50 -2.95
CA ARG A 816 -10.25 -20.72 -1.76
C ARG A 816 -10.91 -19.34 -1.76
N TYR A 817 -11.03 -18.70 -2.92
CA TYR A 817 -11.72 -17.42 -3.02
C TYR A 817 -13.21 -17.57 -2.71
N GLY A 818 -13.84 -18.64 -3.19
CA GLY A 818 -15.21 -19.00 -2.80
C GLY A 818 -15.35 -19.17 -1.28
N ARG A 819 -14.43 -19.89 -0.61
CA ARG A 819 -14.43 -20.01 0.87
C ARG A 819 -14.30 -18.65 1.55
N ARG A 820 -13.42 -17.78 1.08
CA ARG A 820 -13.23 -16.43 1.63
C ARG A 820 -14.49 -15.57 1.46
N LEU A 821 -15.15 -15.64 0.31
CA LEU A 821 -16.42 -14.94 0.06
C LEU A 821 -17.55 -15.48 0.94
N ASN A 822 -17.63 -16.80 1.13
CA ASN A 822 -18.57 -17.41 2.06
C ASN A 822 -18.35 -16.92 3.49
N ARG A 823 -17.10 -16.89 3.97
CA ARG A 823 -16.77 -16.40 5.31
C ARG A 823 -17.01 -14.90 5.50
N ALA A 824 -16.74 -14.09 4.48
CA ALA A 824 -16.91 -12.64 4.55
C ALA A 824 -18.37 -12.20 4.45
N TYR A 825 -19.19 -12.90 3.65
CA TYR A 825 -20.50 -12.42 3.22
C TYR A 825 -21.64 -13.47 3.32
N GLY A 826 -21.35 -14.69 3.77
CA GLY A 826 -22.31 -15.80 3.79
C GLY A 826 -22.64 -16.37 2.41
N TRP A 827 -21.89 -16.00 1.37
CA TRP A 827 -22.21 -16.36 -0.02
C TRP A 827 -22.06 -17.85 -0.31
N GLU A 828 -23.04 -18.41 -1.03
CA GLU A 828 -23.05 -19.79 -1.50
C GLU A 828 -23.46 -19.86 -2.98
N GLY A 829 -23.12 -20.97 -3.66
CA GLY A 829 -23.40 -21.12 -5.10
C GLY A 829 -24.88 -20.95 -5.48
N LYS A 830 -25.81 -21.35 -4.60
CA LYS A 830 -27.26 -21.24 -4.80
C LYS A 830 -27.80 -19.80 -4.81
N MET A 831 -27.01 -18.85 -4.31
CA MET A 831 -27.39 -17.44 -4.24
C MET A 831 -27.24 -16.73 -5.59
N PHE A 832 -26.55 -17.33 -6.57
CA PHE A 832 -26.34 -16.75 -7.89
C PHE A 832 -27.23 -17.43 -8.91
N VAL A 833 -28.03 -16.66 -9.64
CA VAL A 833 -28.94 -17.16 -10.67
C VAL A 833 -28.66 -16.48 -12.01
N PRO A 834 -28.73 -17.20 -13.14
CA PRO A 834 -28.55 -16.58 -14.45
C PRO A 834 -29.73 -15.65 -14.76
N ILE A 835 -29.45 -14.48 -15.32
CA ILE A 835 -30.49 -13.60 -15.88
C ILE A 835 -31.13 -14.36 -17.06
N ASN A 836 -32.38 -14.78 -16.89
CA ASN A 836 -33.18 -15.29 -18.00
C ASN A 836 -33.44 -14.13 -18.96
N LYS A 837 -32.94 -14.25 -20.18
CA LYS A 837 -33.25 -13.31 -21.27
C LYS A 837 -34.64 -13.56 -21.83
#